data_AF-A0A7V5DLP7-F1
#
_entry.id   AF-A0A7V5DLP7-F1
#
_cell.length_a   1.000
_cell.length_b   1.000
_cell.length_c   1.000
_cell.angle_alpha   90.00
_cell.angle_beta   90.00
_cell.angle_gamma   90.00
#
_symmetry.space_group_name_H-M   'P 1'
#
loop_
_entity.id
_entity.type
_entity.pdbx_description
1 polymer ?
#
loop_
_entity_poly.entity_id
_entity_poly.type
_entity_poly.pdbx_seq_one_letter_code
_entity_poly.pdbx_strand_id
1 'polypeptide(L)'
;SLWNSSVLLLLALALGGVVGGLLGIAAAAIRRRTASLSMLLLSVIGVSTPSFFLAVLLQLGAIEFYKRTGTRLVPVGGFGWDSHMVLPVLVLAARPVAQVARLTSVYMENLIGEDFVRTARAKGLPNSEIWFGHILPNAAGTVLTAIVSSLRFALSSLPVVEVFFGWPGLGKHLLERLQTYDMDAASALVLATGFFFVVVNGIMDLAYRLLDPRLRRAQDTGSAQMEISNWLELAWTGLVRAITLRGLRERRRKAQGLAPLPVDARISQESAEEMSRLAQSMRWGRLRAWRKAMVGNPALALGAILGVGLLVVVVAGPSLAPHNPYTTASRVDIGGITYTPPFKPSDVFPLGSDAQGRDILSLLLTGARRTLMLALLAVAGRLVIGGVFGFLAGWFHDTLLDRALMALGEMVNSFPALLLATLVVYAAGIRQGLYAFVFGLLVIGWPEVMQNIRAQVISVRPMAYIEGAVATGAGQGQILTRHVLPNIWPTMVSLAFLEMGGALMILGELGFLGVFIGGGFAAEGEGGPPSLTYYDIPEWGVMLANSWRSFRSFPWATVYPALAFLVAIVAFTLLGEGLRRLSEELTLSMKALFNRYTLLAVGVIAGVGLWTMQSTGIWARYKPLAETFDAGRAVADVATLAGPEFGGRQIGTPGADAAADWIARQFEDLGLITAGENWTYFQTIRSRIVALQGQTTLEAWDATGQPVALALGGDFAETAELFSRPAAEAAGEIVYVAMRADTPNTKLSAVRSALGFSDAEATRTDRILLLDSTDEWLTTYTWFYGPGGSPAYVGAQAALVITDDPDVMLRRELPGSSMPGTGPTARPMPVLWITPDAADRILNGSGYNLAALRDRRAALADGEGFHLATRARARAQFAAVAQQDITYRNVMAMWPGEDVALDSEMVVLMAYYDGLGVGNGVLYPGANDNASGVATLLELIRSWKAWDFKPKRTVLFVAWAGGELHQTPALYQYLGTRSGLSDLKVVAVFEVEGVGAGEGDAMLAWRSSSDRITEMVQMGARRLGITIKTAGLGLHAPYHLSQRLQTNYPMITLSWPGADAYAHIPGDSPDAVDAAKIGRAGR
;
A
#
# COMPACT_ATOMS: atom_id res chain seq x y z
N SER A 1 -17.48 -2.87 -25.59
CA SER A 1 -16.26 -2.22 -25.08
C SER A 1 -15.37 -1.69 -26.19
N LEU A 2 -14.80 -2.53 -27.06
CA LEU A 2 -13.85 -2.10 -28.12
C LEU A 2 -14.43 -1.05 -29.08
N TRP A 3 -15.65 -1.27 -29.58
CA TRP A 3 -16.36 -0.28 -30.41
C TRP A 3 -16.50 1.08 -29.72
N ASN A 4 -16.93 1.10 -28.46
CA ASN A 4 -17.15 2.32 -27.68
C ASN A 4 -15.86 3.12 -27.49
N SER A 5 -14.74 2.42 -27.24
CA SER A 5 -13.40 3.01 -27.14
C SER A 5 -12.94 3.61 -28.47
N SER A 6 -13.13 2.89 -29.58
CA SER A 6 -12.74 3.34 -30.92
C SER A 6 -13.46 4.60 -31.36
N VAL A 7 -14.76 4.75 -31.08
CA VAL A 7 -15.51 5.93 -31.51
C VAL A 7 -15.05 7.20 -30.77
N LEU A 8 -14.85 7.15 -29.45
CA LEU A 8 -14.32 8.30 -28.70
C LEU A 8 -12.96 8.74 -29.23
N LEU A 9 -12.09 7.77 -29.48
CA LEU A 9 -10.76 8.01 -30.00
C LEU A 9 -10.79 8.67 -31.38
N LEU A 10 -11.56 8.13 -32.33
CA LEU A 10 -11.66 8.67 -33.68
C LEU A 10 -12.22 10.10 -33.69
N LEU A 11 -13.26 10.37 -32.88
CA LEU A 11 -13.82 11.71 -32.75
C LEU A 11 -12.83 12.70 -32.12
N ALA A 12 -12.09 12.28 -31.10
CA ALA A 12 -11.07 13.12 -30.47
C ALA A 12 -9.92 13.44 -31.42
N LEU A 13 -9.50 12.49 -32.26
CA LEU A 13 -8.46 12.71 -33.27
C LEU A 13 -8.96 13.58 -34.42
N ALA A 14 -10.21 13.40 -34.86
CA ALA A 14 -10.82 14.25 -35.87
C ALA A 14 -10.91 15.71 -35.37
N LEU A 15 -11.39 15.90 -34.14
CA LEU A 15 -11.44 17.21 -33.49
C LEU A 15 -10.03 17.80 -33.31
N GLY A 16 -9.10 16.98 -32.84
CA GLY A 16 -7.68 17.32 -32.67
C GLY A 16 -7.02 17.80 -33.96
N GLY A 17 -7.26 17.08 -35.05
CA GLY A 17 -6.76 17.39 -36.38
C GLY A 17 -7.32 18.69 -36.94
N VAL A 18 -8.65 18.85 -36.88
CA VAL A 18 -9.34 20.02 -37.43
C VAL A 18 -9.00 21.27 -36.61
N VAL A 19 -9.26 21.25 -35.30
CA VAL A 19 -9.05 22.43 -34.44
C VAL A 19 -7.56 22.72 -34.32
N GLY A 20 -6.74 21.69 -34.11
CA GLY A 20 -5.29 21.85 -34.03
C GLY A 20 -4.70 22.40 -35.32
N GLY A 21 -5.05 21.84 -36.47
CA GLY A 21 -4.60 22.31 -37.78
C GLY A 21 -4.96 23.78 -38.01
N LEU A 22 -6.22 24.15 -37.76
CA LEU A 22 -6.69 25.54 -37.89
C LEU A 22 -5.92 26.51 -36.97
N LEU A 23 -5.73 26.14 -35.70
CA LEU A 23 -4.95 26.95 -34.75
C LEU A 23 -3.49 27.09 -35.19
N GLY A 24 -2.87 26.02 -35.69
CA GLY A 24 -1.49 26.03 -36.18
C GLY A 24 -1.32 26.92 -37.41
N ILE A 25 -2.25 26.83 -38.37
CA ILE A 25 -2.28 27.69 -39.56
C ILE A 25 -2.46 29.16 -39.16
N ALA A 26 -3.41 29.45 -38.26
CA ALA A 26 -3.67 30.80 -37.77
C ALA A 26 -2.45 31.39 -37.05
N ALA A 27 -1.77 30.62 -36.21
CA ALA A 27 -0.56 31.04 -35.51
C ALA A 27 0.57 31.40 -36.49
N ALA A 28 0.79 30.57 -37.51
CA ALA A 28 1.81 30.82 -38.54
C ALA A 28 1.48 32.04 -39.41
N ALA A 29 0.20 32.32 -39.67
CA ALA A 29 -0.23 33.47 -40.47
C ALA A 29 0.04 34.83 -39.79
N ILE A 30 0.00 34.89 -38.46
CA ILE A 30 0.08 36.15 -37.70
C ILE A 30 1.52 36.72 -37.64
N ARG A 31 2.57 35.95 -37.94
CA ARG A 31 4.01 36.37 -38.03
C ARG A 31 4.54 37.25 -36.88
N ARG A 32 3.92 37.23 -35.69
CA ARG A 32 4.37 38.02 -34.52
C ARG A 32 5.14 37.16 -33.52
N ARG A 33 6.25 37.69 -33.01
CA ARG A 33 7.07 37.05 -31.95
C ARG A 33 6.24 36.68 -30.71
N THR A 34 5.24 37.49 -30.36
CA THR A 34 4.31 37.22 -29.25
C THR A 34 3.34 36.09 -29.54
N ALA A 35 2.83 35.99 -30.77
CA ALA A 35 1.92 34.91 -31.17
C ALA A 35 2.63 33.54 -31.12
N SER A 36 3.89 33.47 -31.56
CA SER A 36 4.72 32.25 -31.47
C SER A 36 4.98 31.84 -30.00
N LEU A 37 5.22 32.81 -29.11
CA LEU A 37 5.42 32.56 -27.68
C LEU A 37 4.14 32.06 -26.98
N SER A 38 3.01 32.73 -27.22
CA SER A 38 1.72 32.32 -26.69
C SER A 38 1.34 30.93 -27.18
N MET A 39 1.62 30.62 -28.45
CA MET A 39 1.38 29.31 -29.03
C MET A 39 2.24 28.23 -28.37
N LEU A 40 3.52 28.53 -28.12
CA LEU A 40 4.41 27.63 -27.40
C LEU A 40 3.92 27.34 -25.98
N LEU A 41 3.59 28.39 -25.21
CA LEU A 41 3.14 28.23 -23.83
C LEU A 41 1.80 27.49 -23.76
N LEU A 42 0.86 27.81 -24.65
CA LEU A 42 -0.43 27.13 -24.73
C LEU A 42 -0.26 25.65 -25.13
N SER A 43 0.63 25.36 -26.08
CA SER A 43 0.94 23.99 -26.47
C SER A 43 1.59 23.21 -25.32
N VAL A 44 2.54 23.81 -24.61
CA VAL A 44 3.18 23.16 -23.45
C VAL A 44 2.16 22.90 -22.35
N ILE A 45 1.30 23.86 -22.01
CA ILE A 45 0.24 23.66 -21.02
C ILE A 45 -0.72 22.56 -21.47
N GLY A 46 -1.17 22.59 -22.74
CA GLY A 46 -2.07 21.57 -23.29
C GLY A 46 -1.49 20.15 -23.27
N VAL A 47 -0.21 20.01 -23.60
CA VAL A 47 0.50 18.71 -23.54
C VAL A 47 0.75 18.27 -22.08
N SER A 48 1.05 19.23 -21.20
CA SER A 48 1.39 19.00 -19.80
C SER A 48 0.19 18.82 -18.87
N THR A 49 -1.03 19.07 -19.35
CA THR A 49 -2.24 18.92 -18.54
C THR A 49 -2.67 17.46 -18.46
N PRO A 50 -2.73 16.85 -17.26
CA PRO A 50 -3.27 15.50 -17.12
C PRO A 50 -4.71 15.41 -17.57
N SER A 51 -5.03 14.31 -18.26
CA SER A 51 -6.37 14.07 -18.81
C SER A 51 -7.46 14.10 -17.73
N PHE A 52 -7.23 13.43 -16.59
CA PHE A 52 -8.15 13.48 -15.45
C PHE A 52 -8.32 14.90 -14.89
N PHE A 53 -7.25 15.70 -14.86
CA PHE A 53 -7.32 17.05 -14.29
C PHE A 53 -8.14 17.98 -15.18
N LEU A 54 -7.92 17.91 -16.50
CA LEU A 54 -8.75 18.63 -17.46
C LEU A 54 -10.23 18.18 -17.36
N ALA A 55 -10.48 16.89 -17.17
CA ALA A 55 -11.83 16.37 -16.97
C ALA A 55 -12.48 16.96 -15.70
N VAL A 56 -11.74 17.02 -14.58
CA VAL A 56 -12.19 17.68 -13.34
C VAL A 56 -12.52 19.15 -13.59
N LEU A 57 -11.65 19.90 -14.27
CA LEU A 57 -11.86 21.33 -14.54
C LEU A 57 -13.08 21.57 -15.43
N LEU A 58 -13.24 20.80 -16.51
CA LEU A 58 -14.38 20.93 -17.41
C LEU A 58 -15.69 20.56 -16.71
N GLN A 59 -15.68 19.51 -15.90
CA GLN A 59 -16.85 19.11 -15.13
C GLN A 59 -17.23 20.15 -14.06
N LEU A 60 -16.25 20.67 -13.31
CA LEU A 60 -16.48 21.75 -12.35
C LEU A 60 -16.98 23.02 -13.05
N GLY A 61 -16.44 23.36 -14.22
CA GLY A 61 -16.88 24.49 -15.03
C GLY A 61 -18.34 24.34 -15.50
N ALA A 62 -18.73 23.14 -15.98
CA ALA A 62 -20.10 22.86 -16.37
C ALA A 62 -21.08 22.91 -15.17
N ILE A 63 -20.65 22.41 -14.00
CA ILE A 63 -21.42 22.48 -12.75
C ILE A 63 -21.58 23.94 -12.31
N GLU A 64 -20.51 24.72 -12.30
CA GLU A 64 -20.54 26.13 -11.89
C GLU A 64 -21.36 26.98 -12.85
N PHE A 65 -21.29 26.72 -14.15
CA PHE A 65 -22.16 27.35 -15.15
C PHE A 65 -23.63 27.07 -14.83
N TYR A 66 -24.00 25.80 -14.61
CA TYR A 66 -25.36 25.42 -14.25
C TYR A 66 -25.83 26.10 -12.96
N LYS A 67 -24.98 26.17 -11.93
CA LYS A 67 -25.29 26.85 -10.66
C LYS A 67 -25.56 28.35 -10.83
N ARG A 68 -24.96 28.99 -11.83
CA ARG A 68 -25.14 30.44 -12.11
C ARG A 68 -26.31 30.73 -13.06
N THR A 69 -26.51 29.91 -14.09
CA THR A 69 -27.48 30.18 -15.17
C THR A 69 -28.77 29.38 -15.06
N GLY A 70 -28.77 28.28 -14.30
CA GLY A 70 -29.86 27.30 -14.26
C GLY A 70 -29.99 26.43 -15.52
N THR A 71 -29.15 26.65 -16.54
CA THR A 71 -29.20 25.92 -17.81
C THR A 71 -28.09 24.87 -17.91
N ARG A 72 -28.46 23.63 -18.22
CA ARG A 72 -27.50 22.52 -18.36
C ARG A 72 -26.86 22.59 -19.75
N LEU A 73 -25.58 22.93 -19.82
CA LEU A 73 -24.83 23.02 -21.08
C LEU A 73 -24.61 21.64 -21.72
N VAL A 74 -24.06 20.72 -20.94
CA VAL A 74 -23.74 19.34 -21.34
C VAL A 74 -23.91 18.39 -20.14
N PRO A 75 -24.15 17.09 -20.38
CA PRO A 75 -24.05 16.09 -19.33
C PRO A 75 -22.64 15.99 -18.74
N VAL A 76 -22.58 15.89 -17.41
CA VAL A 76 -21.31 15.86 -16.67
C VAL A 76 -20.73 14.44 -16.47
N GLY A 77 -21.38 13.42 -17.02
CA GLY A 77 -20.98 12.01 -16.94
C GLY A 77 -22.12 11.09 -17.36
N GLY A 78 -21.81 9.80 -17.51
CA GLY A 78 -22.72 8.78 -18.02
C GLY A 78 -22.43 8.40 -19.48
N PHE A 79 -23.14 7.39 -19.96
CA PHE A 79 -23.03 6.91 -21.35
C PHE A 79 -24.22 7.37 -22.19
N GLY A 80 -23.93 7.86 -23.39
CA GLY A 80 -24.93 8.25 -24.39
C GLY A 80 -24.26 8.61 -25.72
N TRP A 81 -24.93 8.29 -26.83
CA TRP A 81 -24.49 8.63 -28.20
C TRP A 81 -24.95 10.03 -28.63
N ASP A 82 -24.91 10.98 -27.71
CA ASP A 82 -25.49 12.31 -27.82
C ASP A 82 -24.55 13.35 -27.17
N SER A 83 -25.11 14.35 -26.49
CA SER A 83 -24.35 15.35 -25.74
C SER A 83 -23.40 14.76 -24.67
N HIS A 84 -23.60 13.51 -24.22
CA HIS A 84 -22.69 12.83 -23.28
C HIS A 84 -21.28 12.60 -23.84
N MET A 85 -21.11 12.65 -25.17
CA MET A 85 -19.80 12.47 -25.81
C MET A 85 -18.94 13.73 -25.78
N VAL A 86 -19.53 14.91 -25.57
CA VAL A 86 -18.83 16.20 -25.75
C VAL A 86 -17.66 16.35 -24.78
N LEU A 87 -17.89 16.15 -23.47
CA LEU A 87 -16.82 16.29 -22.47
C LEU A 87 -15.71 15.23 -22.63
N PRO A 88 -16.01 13.92 -22.75
CA PRO A 88 -14.99 12.90 -23.03
C PRO A 88 -14.12 13.21 -24.26
N VAL A 89 -14.76 13.62 -25.38
CA VAL A 89 -14.05 13.95 -26.62
C VAL A 89 -13.17 15.20 -26.46
N LEU A 90 -13.64 16.24 -25.76
CA LEU A 90 -12.84 17.43 -25.50
C LEU A 90 -11.60 17.13 -24.65
N VAL A 91 -11.75 16.33 -23.59
CA VAL A 91 -10.61 15.92 -22.75
C VAL A 91 -9.59 15.13 -23.55
N LEU A 92 -10.06 14.14 -24.32
CA LEU A 92 -9.21 13.27 -25.12
C LEU A 92 -8.54 14.01 -26.29
N ALA A 93 -9.21 15.04 -26.86
CA ALA A 93 -8.70 15.83 -27.96
C ALA A 93 -7.69 16.91 -27.53
N ALA A 94 -7.64 17.31 -26.26
CA ALA A 94 -6.83 18.45 -25.82
C ALA A 94 -5.33 18.33 -26.17
N ARG A 95 -4.75 17.14 -25.96
CA ARG A 95 -3.36 16.83 -26.34
C ARG A 95 -3.16 16.81 -27.86
N PRO A 96 -3.96 16.04 -28.64
CA PRO A 96 -3.95 16.12 -30.10
C PRO A 96 -4.06 17.55 -30.65
N VAL A 97 -4.97 18.38 -30.12
CA VAL A 97 -5.11 19.80 -30.53
C VAL A 97 -3.79 20.53 -30.30
N ALA A 98 -3.21 20.45 -29.11
CA ALA A 98 -1.97 21.16 -28.77
C ALA A 98 -0.76 20.70 -29.60
N GLN A 99 -0.68 19.40 -29.89
CA GLN A 99 0.42 18.80 -30.67
C GLN A 99 0.28 19.09 -32.17
N VAL A 100 -0.91 18.85 -32.74
CA VAL A 100 -1.19 19.14 -34.16
C VAL A 100 -1.01 20.62 -34.42
N ALA A 101 -1.50 21.50 -33.54
CA ALA A 101 -1.36 22.93 -33.75
C ALA A 101 0.10 23.39 -33.73
N ARG A 102 0.91 22.87 -32.80
CA ARG A 102 2.36 23.17 -32.73
C ARG A 102 3.13 22.64 -33.94
N LEU A 103 2.91 21.38 -34.33
CA LEU A 103 3.61 20.80 -35.48
C LEU A 103 3.22 21.50 -36.79
N THR A 104 1.93 21.79 -36.94
CA THR A 104 1.41 22.54 -38.09
C THR A 104 1.99 23.94 -38.12
N SER A 105 2.05 24.67 -36.99
CA SER A 105 2.59 26.02 -36.96
C SER A 105 4.07 26.05 -37.36
N VAL A 106 4.88 25.15 -36.80
CA VAL A 106 6.33 25.06 -37.10
C VAL A 106 6.56 24.73 -38.57
N TYR A 107 5.81 23.77 -39.12
CA TYR A 107 5.94 23.41 -40.53
C TYR A 107 5.47 24.52 -41.46
N MET A 108 4.36 25.18 -41.13
CA MET A 108 3.81 26.30 -41.91
C MET A 108 4.74 27.51 -41.92
N GLU A 109 5.39 27.82 -40.80
CA GLU A 109 6.40 28.89 -40.73
C GLU A 109 7.54 28.65 -41.73
N ASN A 110 8.01 27.41 -41.85
CA ASN A 110 9.02 27.02 -42.84
C ASN A 110 8.46 27.06 -44.27
N LEU A 111 7.29 26.47 -44.50
CA LEU A 111 6.65 26.36 -45.83
C LEU A 111 6.35 27.73 -46.45
N ILE A 112 5.94 28.70 -45.63
CA ILE A 112 5.68 30.09 -46.06
C ILE A 112 6.98 30.77 -46.55
N GLY A 113 8.14 30.31 -46.08
CA GLY A 113 9.46 30.82 -46.44
C GLY A 113 10.04 30.27 -47.74
N GLU A 114 9.45 29.20 -48.28
CA GLU A 114 9.92 28.44 -49.44
C GLU A 114 9.86 29.21 -50.77
N ASP A 115 10.73 28.83 -51.70
CA ASP A 115 10.94 29.52 -52.97
C ASP A 115 9.71 29.48 -53.90
N PHE A 116 8.90 28.43 -53.84
CA PHE A 116 7.67 28.36 -54.63
C PHE A 116 6.63 29.39 -54.18
N VAL A 117 6.57 29.71 -52.87
CA VAL A 117 5.68 30.75 -52.33
C VAL A 117 6.17 32.14 -52.74
N ARG A 118 7.49 32.36 -52.71
CA ARG A 118 8.10 33.60 -53.21
C ARG A 118 7.83 33.80 -54.70
N THR A 119 7.93 32.73 -55.48
CA THR A 119 7.65 32.73 -56.92
C THR A 119 6.17 33.01 -57.20
N ALA A 120 5.25 32.41 -56.45
CA ALA A 120 3.82 32.66 -56.56
C ALA A 120 3.46 34.14 -56.28
N ARG A 121 4.11 34.75 -55.28
CA ARG A 121 3.98 36.20 -55.01
C ARG A 121 4.56 37.05 -56.13
N ALA A 122 5.71 36.67 -56.68
CA ALA A 122 6.33 37.39 -57.80
C ALA A 122 5.49 37.34 -59.08
N LYS A 123 4.70 36.28 -59.27
CA LYS A 123 3.71 36.15 -60.36
C LYS A 123 2.45 37.02 -60.17
N GLY A 124 2.31 37.71 -59.03
CA GLY A 124 1.15 38.56 -58.76
C GLY A 124 -0.13 37.81 -58.36
N LEU A 125 -0.03 36.54 -57.97
CA LEU A 125 -1.19 35.76 -57.53
C LEU A 125 -1.82 36.38 -56.26
N PRO A 126 -3.16 36.44 -56.17
CA PRO A 126 -3.84 36.96 -54.98
C PRO A 126 -3.53 36.08 -53.76
N ASN A 127 -3.43 36.69 -52.57
CA ASN A 127 -3.07 35.99 -51.33
C ASN A 127 -3.96 34.76 -51.06
N SER A 128 -5.26 34.82 -51.40
CA SER A 128 -6.18 33.68 -51.26
C SER A 128 -5.75 32.47 -52.10
N GLU A 129 -5.35 32.67 -53.35
CA GLU A 129 -4.91 31.60 -54.25
C GLU A 129 -3.56 31.02 -53.82
N ILE A 130 -2.67 31.85 -53.27
CA ILE A 130 -1.42 31.38 -52.66
C ILE A 130 -1.72 30.49 -51.45
N TRP A 131 -2.60 30.92 -50.54
CA TRP A 131 -2.94 30.16 -49.34
C TRP A 131 -3.70 28.86 -49.63
N PHE A 132 -4.80 28.92 -50.38
CA PHE A 132 -5.66 27.77 -50.65
C PHE A 132 -5.16 26.88 -51.79
N GLY A 133 -4.48 27.42 -52.79
CA GLY A 133 -3.98 26.67 -53.94
C GLY A 133 -2.58 26.09 -53.77
N HIS A 134 -1.70 26.74 -53.00
CA HIS A 134 -0.28 26.34 -52.90
C HIS A 134 0.19 25.98 -51.50
N ILE A 135 -0.25 26.68 -50.44
CA ILE A 135 0.26 26.45 -49.09
C ILE A 135 -0.52 25.32 -48.39
N LEU A 136 -1.86 25.43 -48.30
CA LEU A 136 -2.70 24.47 -47.56
C LEU A 136 -2.62 23.03 -48.10
N PRO A 137 -2.67 22.78 -49.43
CA PRO A 137 -2.53 21.42 -49.96
C PRO A 137 -1.20 20.76 -49.62
N ASN A 138 -0.12 21.55 -49.55
CA ASN A 138 1.23 21.08 -49.20
C ASN A 138 1.44 20.93 -47.68
N ALA A 139 0.53 21.47 -46.86
CA ALA A 139 0.54 21.33 -45.41
C ALA A 139 -0.29 20.15 -44.89
N ALA A 140 -1.24 19.65 -45.69
CA ALA A 140 -2.15 18.57 -45.31
C ALA A 140 -1.40 17.30 -44.86
N GLY A 141 -0.29 16.95 -45.51
CA GLY A 141 0.54 15.80 -45.14
C GLY A 141 1.15 15.90 -43.74
N THR A 142 1.58 17.10 -43.32
CA THR A 142 2.12 17.32 -41.96
C THR A 142 1.01 17.31 -40.91
N VAL A 143 -0.15 17.89 -41.19
CA VAL A 143 -1.32 17.83 -40.28
C VAL A 143 -1.72 16.38 -40.04
N LEU A 144 -1.81 15.59 -41.11
CA LEU A 144 -2.11 14.16 -41.04
C LEU A 144 -1.05 13.40 -40.23
N THR A 145 0.23 13.61 -40.51
CA THR A 145 1.34 13.00 -39.76
C THR A 145 1.27 13.37 -38.26
N ALA A 146 0.91 14.62 -37.97
CA ALA A 146 0.72 15.08 -36.60
C ALA A 146 -0.45 14.38 -35.91
N ILE A 147 -1.59 14.19 -36.60
CA ILE A 147 -2.74 13.42 -36.08
C ILE A 147 -2.31 12.00 -35.75
N VAL A 148 -1.60 11.32 -36.66
CA VAL A 148 -1.09 9.97 -36.45
C VAL A 148 -0.15 9.92 -35.24
N SER A 149 0.77 10.87 -35.11
CA SER A 149 1.69 10.94 -33.96
C SER A 149 0.97 11.23 -32.64
N SER A 150 -0.20 11.87 -32.68
CA SER A 150 -1.00 12.22 -31.51
C SER A 150 -1.84 11.06 -30.99
N LEU A 151 -2.10 10.06 -31.84
CA LEU A 151 -2.86 8.86 -31.51
C LEU A 151 -2.31 8.17 -30.26
N ARG A 152 -0.99 7.94 -30.19
CA ARG A 152 -0.35 7.25 -29.06
C ARG A 152 -0.67 7.91 -27.72
N PHE A 153 -0.70 9.24 -27.67
CA PHE A 153 -1.06 9.99 -26.46
C PHE A 153 -2.53 9.86 -26.12
N ALA A 154 -3.43 9.92 -27.12
CA ALA A 154 -4.86 9.73 -26.93
C ALA A 154 -5.16 8.30 -26.40
N LEU A 155 -4.52 7.28 -26.98
CA LEU A 155 -4.63 5.89 -26.50
C LEU A 155 -4.20 5.74 -25.04
N SER A 156 -3.14 6.45 -24.63
CA SER A 156 -2.65 6.44 -23.25
C SER A 156 -3.66 7.02 -22.25
N SER A 157 -4.34 8.11 -22.61
CA SER A 157 -5.34 8.76 -21.73
C SER A 157 -6.74 8.15 -21.79
N LEU A 158 -7.02 7.29 -22.78
CA LEU A 158 -8.35 6.75 -23.03
C LEU A 158 -8.95 6.02 -21.80
N PRO A 159 -8.22 5.14 -21.07
CA PRO A 159 -8.77 4.48 -19.89
C PRO A 159 -9.18 5.46 -18.78
N VAL A 160 -8.41 6.53 -18.59
CA VAL A 160 -8.70 7.58 -17.59
C VAL A 160 -10.02 8.28 -17.93
N VAL A 161 -10.19 8.66 -19.20
CA VAL A 161 -11.40 9.31 -19.70
C VAL A 161 -12.60 8.39 -19.54
N GLU A 162 -12.45 7.11 -19.86
CA GLU A 162 -13.52 6.12 -19.75
C GLU A 162 -13.97 5.93 -18.30
N VAL A 163 -13.03 5.77 -17.37
CA VAL A 163 -13.31 5.62 -15.93
C VAL A 163 -13.96 6.88 -15.38
N PHE A 164 -13.41 8.06 -15.70
CA PHE A 164 -13.89 9.34 -15.16
C PHE A 164 -15.33 9.67 -15.57
N PHE A 165 -15.66 9.50 -16.86
CA PHE A 165 -16.99 9.80 -17.37
C PHE A 165 -17.98 8.62 -17.27
N GLY A 166 -17.53 7.44 -16.83
CA GLY A 166 -18.36 6.24 -16.76
C GLY A 166 -18.68 5.64 -18.14
N TRP A 167 -17.77 5.79 -19.10
CA TRP A 167 -17.93 5.25 -20.46
C TRP A 167 -17.60 3.74 -20.48
N PRO A 168 -18.49 2.87 -20.99
CA PRO A 168 -18.30 1.40 -21.01
C PRO A 168 -17.33 0.97 -22.13
N GLY A 169 -16.06 1.37 -21.98
CA GLY A 169 -14.96 1.07 -22.88
C GLY A 169 -14.02 -0.03 -22.35
N LEU A 170 -13.01 -0.37 -23.14
CA LEU A 170 -12.03 -1.43 -22.81
C LEU A 170 -11.19 -1.10 -21.57
N GLY A 171 -10.71 0.14 -21.45
CA GLY A 171 -9.83 0.56 -20.37
C GLY A 171 -10.54 0.53 -19.01
N LYS A 172 -11.79 1.00 -18.96
CA LYS A 172 -12.63 0.92 -17.75
C LYS A 172 -12.81 -0.52 -17.28
N HIS A 173 -13.21 -1.42 -18.18
CA HIS A 173 -13.44 -2.83 -17.81
C HIS A 173 -12.17 -3.55 -17.39
N LEU A 174 -11.03 -3.29 -18.05
CA LEU A 174 -9.75 -3.85 -17.64
C LEU A 174 -9.39 -3.41 -16.22
N LEU A 175 -9.55 -2.14 -15.90
CA LEU A 175 -9.25 -1.63 -14.57
C LEU A 175 -10.19 -2.19 -13.50
N GLU A 176 -11.49 -2.31 -13.79
CA GLU A 176 -12.47 -2.93 -12.89
C GLU A 176 -12.04 -4.36 -12.51
N ARG A 177 -11.56 -5.16 -13.47
CA ARG A 177 -11.09 -6.53 -13.22
C ARG A 177 -9.79 -6.60 -12.42
N LEU A 178 -8.86 -5.70 -12.69
CA LEU A 178 -7.63 -5.57 -11.91
C LEU A 178 -7.93 -5.20 -10.45
N GLN A 179 -8.94 -4.35 -10.21
CA GLN A 179 -9.36 -3.96 -8.86
C GLN A 179 -10.09 -5.08 -8.11
N THR A 180 -10.82 -5.96 -8.81
CA THR A 180 -11.48 -7.13 -8.19
C THR A 180 -10.57 -8.36 -8.06
N TYR A 181 -9.27 -8.22 -8.36
CA TYR A 181 -8.28 -9.32 -8.38
C TYR A 181 -8.67 -10.52 -9.27
N ASP A 182 -9.50 -10.29 -10.29
CA ASP A 182 -9.90 -11.31 -11.28
C ASP A 182 -8.81 -11.39 -12.37
N MET A 183 -7.70 -12.06 -12.03
CA MET A 183 -6.48 -12.06 -12.86
C MET A 183 -6.65 -12.77 -14.19
N ASP A 184 -7.57 -13.73 -14.29
CA ASP A 184 -7.87 -14.44 -15.54
C ASP A 184 -8.59 -13.51 -16.53
N ALA A 185 -9.65 -12.83 -16.08
CA ALA A 185 -10.36 -11.86 -16.90
C ALA A 185 -9.48 -10.63 -17.22
N ALA A 186 -8.68 -10.17 -16.25
CA ALA A 186 -7.74 -9.08 -16.46
C ALA A 186 -6.70 -9.45 -17.52
N SER A 187 -6.09 -10.65 -17.46
CA SER A 187 -5.10 -11.10 -18.44
C SER A 187 -5.68 -11.22 -19.85
N ALA A 188 -6.90 -11.76 -19.99
CA ALA A 188 -7.59 -11.83 -21.27
C ALA A 188 -7.87 -10.43 -21.85
N LEU A 189 -8.32 -9.49 -21.01
CA LEU A 189 -8.54 -8.10 -21.41
C LEU A 189 -7.22 -7.40 -21.76
N VAL A 190 -6.12 -7.66 -21.06
CA VAL A 190 -4.78 -7.14 -21.39
C VAL A 190 -4.35 -7.60 -22.77
N LEU A 191 -4.47 -8.90 -23.06
CA LEU A 191 -4.09 -9.44 -24.37
C LEU A 191 -4.97 -8.86 -25.49
N ALA A 192 -6.28 -8.81 -25.28
CA ALA A 192 -7.22 -8.21 -26.24
C ALA A 192 -6.92 -6.73 -26.48
N THR A 193 -6.56 -6.01 -25.41
CA THR A 193 -6.21 -4.60 -25.45
C THR A 193 -4.89 -4.37 -26.17
N GLY A 194 -3.84 -5.15 -25.87
CA GLY A 194 -2.56 -5.13 -26.58
C GLY A 194 -2.74 -5.43 -28.07
N PHE A 195 -3.50 -6.47 -28.40
CA PHE A 195 -3.83 -6.81 -29.79
C PHE A 195 -4.56 -5.67 -30.51
N PHE A 196 -5.57 -5.08 -29.86
CA PHE A 196 -6.29 -3.92 -30.41
C PHE A 196 -5.33 -2.77 -30.74
N PHE A 197 -4.41 -2.42 -29.85
CA PHE A 197 -3.46 -1.34 -30.10
C PHE A 197 -2.44 -1.67 -31.18
N VAL A 198 -1.98 -2.93 -31.27
CA VAL A 198 -1.15 -3.39 -32.39
C VAL A 198 -1.88 -3.25 -33.72
N VAL A 199 -3.16 -3.64 -33.80
CA VAL A 199 -3.98 -3.50 -35.01
C VAL A 199 -4.16 -2.03 -35.37
N VAL A 200 -4.49 -1.16 -34.41
CA VAL A 200 -4.67 0.27 -34.64
C VAL A 200 -3.35 0.90 -35.14
N ASN A 201 -2.21 0.59 -34.51
CA ASN A 201 -0.91 1.06 -34.97
C ASN A 201 -0.59 0.57 -36.38
N GLY A 202 -0.87 -0.70 -36.69
CA GLY A 202 -0.68 -1.25 -38.04
C GLY A 202 -1.57 -0.58 -39.11
N ILE A 203 -2.83 -0.26 -38.77
CA ILE A 203 -3.73 0.51 -39.64
C ILE A 203 -3.15 1.90 -39.91
N MET A 204 -2.54 2.54 -38.90
CA MET A 204 -1.93 3.85 -39.06
C MET A 204 -0.67 3.81 -39.93
N ASP A 205 0.19 2.81 -39.73
CA ASP A 205 1.37 2.62 -40.58
C ASP A 205 0.96 2.37 -42.04
N LEU A 206 -0.14 1.65 -42.26
CA LEU A 206 -0.72 1.48 -43.58
C LEU A 206 -1.27 2.80 -44.13
N ALA A 207 -2.01 3.58 -43.33
CA ALA A 207 -2.51 4.89 -43.72
C ALA A 207 -1.36 5.83 -44.11
N TYR A 208 -0.24 5.81 -43.38
CA TYR A 208 0.98 6.54 -43.70
C TYR A 208 1.54 6.18 -45.08
N ARG A 209 1.59 4.87 -45.40
CA ARG A 209 2.03 4.36 -46.72
C ARG A 209 1.08 4.66 -47.88
N LEU A 210 -0.21 4.86 -47.58
CA LEU A 210 -1.23 5.20 -48.58
C LEU A 210 -1.25 6.70 -48.87
N LEU A 211 -0.99 7.54 -47.86
CA LEU A 211 -1.16 8.99 -47.94
C LEU A 211 0.12 9.72 -48.38
N ASP A 212 1.32 9.14 -48.19
CA ASP A 212 2.58 9.68 -48.72
C ASP A 212 3.32 8.67 -49.63
N PRO A 213 3.22 8.82 -50.96
CA PRO A 213 3.91 7.96 -51.93
C PRO A 213 5.44 8.08 -51.92
N ARG A 214 6.02 9.16 -51.37
CA ARG A 214 7.48 9.41 -51.41
C ARG A 214 8.22 8.43 -50.50
N LEU A 215 7.57 7.97 -49.43
CA LEU A 215 8.12 7.02 -48.47
C LEU A 215 8.09 5.57 -48.95
N ARG A 216 7.31 5.25 -50.01
CA ARG A 216 7.33 3.91 -50.63
C ARG A 216 8.69 3.56 -51.24
N ARG A 217 9.50 4.55 -51.65
CA ARG A 217 10.80 4.32 -52.30
C ARG A 217 11.98 4.25 -51.34
N ALA A 218 11.82 4.65 -50.07
CA ALA A 218 12.94 4.72 -49.13
C ALA A 218 13.36 3.36 -48.55
N GLN A 219 12.61 2.27 -48.82
CA GLN A 219 12.90 0.92 -48.32
C GLN A 219 13.01 -0.17 -49.39
N ASP A 220 12.95 0.17 -50.69
CA ASP A 220 13.25 -0.79 -51.79
C ASP A 220 14.74 -1.22 -51.86
N THR A 221 15.54 -0.83 -50.86
CA THR A 221 16.88 -1.40 -50.62
C THR A 221 16.92 -2.04 -49.23
N GLY A 222 16.48 -3.30 -49.14
CA GLY A 222 16.98 -4.20 -48.09
C GLY A 222 16.00 -4.86 -47.13
N SER A 223 14.82 -5.32 -47.57
CA SER A 223 14.08 -6.36 -46.83
C SER A 223 14.25 -7.73 -47.51
N ALA A 224 15.36 -8.40 -47.25
CA ALA A 224 15.48 -9.82 -47.54
C ALA A 224 14.49 -10.60 -46.65
N GLN A 225 13.52 -11.26 -47.28
CA GLN A 225 12.76 -12.36 -46.69
C GLN A 225 13.76 -13.38 -46.14
N MET A 226 13.79 -13.58 -44.83
CA MET A 226 14.60 -14.61 -44.19
C MET A 226 13.67 -15.51 -43.38
N GLU A 227 13.62 -16.78 -43.77
CA GLU A 227 12.83 -17.82 -43.10
C GLU A 227 13.23 -17.97 -41.63
N ILE A 228 12.25 -18.20 -40.77
CA ILE A 228 12.35 -18.34 -39.30
C ILE A 228 13.36 -19.43 -38.89
N SER A 229 13.65 -20.40 -39.75
CA SER A 229 14.66 -21.44 -39.54
C SER A 229 16.10 -20.90 -39.50
N ASN A 230 16.42 -19.86 -40.29
CA ASN A 230 17.75 -19.25 -40.31
C ASN A 230 18.01 -18.34 -39.09
N TRP A 231 16.96 -17.95 -38.36
CA TRP A 231 17.07 -17.07 -37.20
C TRP A 231 17.74 -17.75 -36.00
N LEU A 232 17.48 -19.04 -35.76
CA LEU A 232 18.08 -19.79 -34.64
C LEU A 232 19.58 -20.05 -34.84
N GLU A 233 20.01 -20.39 -36.07
CA GLU A 233 21.43 -20.59 -36.36
C GLU A 233 22.24 -19.29 -36.36
N LEU A 234 21.67 -18.19 -36.86
CA LEU A 234 22.33 -16.88 -36.86
C LEU A 234 22.40 -16.27 -35.45
N ALA A 235 21.37 -16.47 -34.62
CA ALA A 235 21.39 -16.05 -33.22
C ALA A 235 22.44 -16.84 -32.43
N TRP A 236 22.54 -18.16 -32.64
CA TRP A 236 23.53 -19.01 -31.97
C TRP A 236 24.97 -18.68 -32.39
N THR A 237 25.23 -18.56 -33.70
CA THR A 237 26.58 -18.23 -34.20
C THR A 237 27.00 -16.79 -33.92
N GLY A 238 26.04 -15.84 -33.85
CA GLY A 238 26.26 -14.46 -33.44
C GLY A 238 26.62 -14.33 -31.96
N LEU A 239 25.92 -15.05 -31.08
CA LEU A 239 26.20 -15.08 -29.64
C LEU A 239 27.56 -15.73 -29.33
N VAL A 240 27.89 -16.82 -30.05
CA VAL A 240 29.18 -17.54 -29.90
C VAL A 240 30.36 -16.70 -30.42
N ARG A 241 30.19 -15.88 -31.46
CA ARG A 241 31.22 -14.94 -31.94
C ARG A 241 31.38 -13.71 -31.05
N ALA A 242 30.32 -13.25 -30.37
CA ALA A 242 30.40 -12.16 -29.41
C ALA A 242 31.13 -12.55 -28.10
N ILE A 243 31.14 -13.85 -27.77
CA ILE A 243 31.69 -14.38 -26.50
C ILE A 243 33.08 -15.01 -26.67
N THR A 244 33.50 -15.38 -27.88
CA THR A 244 34.84 -15.98 -28.11
C THR A 244 35.93 -14.93 -28.33
N LEU A 245 36.41 -14.36 -27.22
CA LEU A 245 37.68 -13.65 -27.11
C LEU A 245 38.88 -14.61 -27.34
N ARG A 246 39.07 -15.08 -28.56
CA ARG A 246 40.32 -15.74 -29.01
C ARG A 246 40.89 -15.01 -30.22
N GLY A 247 41.47 -13.84 -29.95
CA GLY A 247 42.20 -13.06 -30.96
C GLY A 247 43.02 -11.90 -30.40
N LEU A 248 43.32 -11.88 -29.09
CA LEU A 248 43.96 -10.75 -28.42
C LEU A 248 45.26 -11.13 -27.70
N ARG A 249 46.20 -11.77 -28.41
CA ARG A 249 47.57 -11.92 -27.87
C ARG A 249 48.74 -11.62 -28.80
N GLU A 250 48.51 -11.25 -30.05
CA GLU A 250 49.61 -10.85 -30.94
C GLU A 250 49.27 -9.60 -31.73
N ARG A 251 49.58 -8.45 -31.14
CA ARG A 251 50.17 -7.27 -31.83
C ARG A 251 50.36 -6.15 -30.81
N ARG A 252 51.25 -6.42 -29.87
CA ARG A 252 51.91 -5.40 -29.08
C ARG A 252 53.28 -5.14 -29.71
N ARG A 253 53.32 -4.40 -30.82
CA ARG A 253 54.59 -3.83 -31.31
C ARG A 253 54.40 -2.56 -32.11
N LYS A 254 54.88 -1.46 -31.50
CA LYS A 254 55.28 -0.15 -32.04
C LYS A 254 54.23 0.64 -32.84
N ALA A 255 53.50 1.51 -32.13
CA ALA A 255 53.24 2.85 -32.65
C ALA A 255 54.36 3.76 -32.11
N GLN A 256 55.34 4.09 -32.96
CA GLN A 256 56.33 5.11 -32.68
C GLN A 256 55.63 6.48 -32.69
N GLY A 257 55.79 7.24 -31.61
CA GLY A 257 55.37 8.64 -31.57
C GLY A 257 56.15 9.44 -32.59
N LEU A 258 55.42 10.19 -33.43
CA LEU A 258 56.01 11.21 -34.30
C LEU A 258 56.62 12.31 -33.42
N ALA A 259 57.85 12.71 -33.73
CA ALA A 259 58.50 13.84 -33.08
C ALA A 259 57.74 15.14 -33.42
N PRO A 260 57.51 16.04 -32.45
CA PRO A 260 56.90 17.34 -32.74
C PRO A 260 57.79 18.13 -33.70
N LEU A 261 57.15 18.76 -34.70
CA LEU A 261 57.82 19.65 -35.64
C LEU A 261 58.56 20.77 -34.88
N PRO A 262 59.78 21.17 -35.31
CA PRO A 262 60.49 22.27 -34.68
C PRO A 262 59.75 23.58 -34.97
N VAL A 263 59.09 24.13 -33.95
CA VAL A 263 58.48 25.45 -33.99
C VAL A 263 59.46 26.44 -33.38
N ASP A 264 59.81 27.50 -34.11
CA ASP A 264 60.66 28.58 -33.61
C ASP A 264 60.09 29.20 -32.32
N ALA A 265 60.92 29.30 -31.28
CA ALA A 265 60.51 29.79 -29.96
C ALA A 265 59.99 31.25 -29.98
N ARG A 266 60.41 32.07 -30.95
CA ARG A 266 59.90 33.44 -31.13
C ARG A 266 58.48 33.47 -31.70
N ILE A 267 58.19 32.60 -32.68
CA ILE A 267 56.82 32.43 -33.19
C ILE A 267 55.92 31.95 -32.05
N SER A 268 56.42 31.10 -31.15
CA SER A 268 55.64 30.57 -30.01
C SER A 268 55.19 31.62 -28.98
N GLN A 269 55.94 32.70 -28.77
CA GLN A 269 55.59 33.73 -27.78
C GLN A 269 54.61 34.78 -28.33
N GLU A 270 54.85 35.32 -29.54
CA GLU A 270 53.91 36.24 -30.19
C GLU A 270 52.57 35.55 -30.48
N SER A 271 52.61 34.31 -30.98
CA SER A 271 51.39 33.55 -31.18
C SER A 271 50.74 33.16 -29.86
N ALA A 272 51.47 32.92 -28.76
CA ALA A 272 50.85 32.67 -27.45
C ALA A 272 50.15 33.91 -26.88
N GLU A 273 50.72 35.11 -27.02
CA GLU A 273 50.07 36.35 -26.58
C GLU A 273 48.83 36.67 -27.43
N GLU A 274 48.91 36.57 -28.76
CA GLU A 274 47.75 36.70 -29.65
C GLU A 274 46.68 35.64 -29.36
N MET A 275 47.07 34.38 -29.18
CA MET A 275 46.16 33.29 -28.82
C MET A 275 45.50 33.56 -27.46
N SER A 276 46.20 34.18 -26.51
CA SER A 276 45.64 34.55 -25.20
C SER A 276 44.61 35.68 -25.31
N ARG A 277 44.86 36.69 -26.16
CA ARG A 277 43.94 37.80 -26.43
C ARG A 277 42.72 37.33 -27.22
N LEU A 278 42.91 36.47 -28.23
CA LEU A 278 41.84 35.77 -28.96
C LEU A 278 41.05 34.85 -28.03
N ALA A 279 41.71 34.10 -27.14
CA ALA A 279 41.05 33.26 -26.17
C ALA A 279 40.21 34.08 -25.19
N GLN A 280 40.71 35.23 -24.71
CA GLN A 280 39.94 36.15 -23.86
C GLN A 280 38.75 36.76 -24.63
N SER A 281 38.95 37.28 -25.84
CA SER A 281 37.86 37.87 -26.63
C SER A 281 36.79 36.85 -27.01
N MET A 282 37.20 35.62 -27.36
CA MET A 282 36.29 34.49 -27.56
C MET A 282 35.59 34.08 -26.27
N ARG A 283 36.24 34.14 -25.09
CA ARG A 283 35.61 33.83 -23.79
C ARG A 283 34.53 34.85 -23.44
N TRP A 284 34.79 36.14 -23.63
CA TRP A 284 33.80 37.20 -23.43
C TRP A 284 32.68 37.16 -24.49
N GLY A 285 33.01 36.84 -25.74
CA GLY A 285 32.03 36.59 -26.81
C GLY A 285 31.11 35.40 -26.49
N ARG A 286 31.67 34.29 -26.00
CA ARG A 286 30.92 33.12 -25.53
C ARG A 286 30.04 33.44 -24.33
N LEU A 287 30.54 34.19 -23.33
CA LEU A 287 29.75 34.61 -22.16
C LEU A 287 28.57 35.51 -22.55
N ARG A 288 28.79 36.46 -23.48
CA ARG A 288 27.70 37.31 -24.01
C ARG A 288 26.70 36.50 -24.83
N ALA A 289 27.16 35.56 -25.66
CA ALA A 289 26.29 34.66 -26.42
C ALA A 289 25.46 33.77 -25.49
N TRP A 290 26.06 33.21 -24.45
CA TRP A 290 25.38 32.44 -23.40
C TRP A 290 24.33 33.25 -22.68
N ARG A 291 24.66 34.47 -22.22
CA ARG A 291 23.69 35.35 -21.55
C ARG A 291 22.54 35.72 -22.48
N LYS A 292 22.85 36.03 -23.74
CA LYS A 292 21.84 36.38 -24.76
C LYS A 292 20.94 35.18 -25.09
N ALA A 293 21.48 33.97 -25.18
CA ALA A 293 20.73 32.76 -25.46
C ALA A 293 19.86 32.31 -24.26
N MET A 294 20.37 32.40 -23.02
CA MET A 294 19.59 32.09 -21.82
C MET A 294 18.46 33.09 -21.59
N VAL A 295 18.74 34.39 -21.64
CA VAL A 295 17.72 35.45 -21.43
C VAL A 295 16.77 35.55 -22.63
N GLY A 296 17.24 35.19 -23.83
CA GLY A 296 16.43 35.14 -25.05
C GLY A 296 15.48 33.95 -25.12
N ASN A 297 15.61 32.96 -24.23
CA ASN A 297 14.82 31.73 -24.21
C ASN A 297 13.79 31.74 -23.07
N PRO A 298 12.55 32.18 -23.34
CA PRO A 298 11.52 32.34 -22.32
C PRO A 298 11.05 31.01 -21.73
N ALA A 299 11.12 29.92 -22.50
CA ALA A 299 10.79 28.58 -22.00
C ALA A 299 11.80 28.15 -20.94
N LEU A 300 13.10 28.34 -21.20
CA LEU A 300 14.15 28.01 -20.23
C LEU A 300 14.04 28.85 -18.96
N ALA A 301 13.79 30.16 -19.09
CA ALA A 301 13.67 31.06 -17.94
C ALA A 301 12.47 30.70 -17.04
N LEU A 302 11.28 30.52 -17.63
CA LEU A 302 10.08 30.15 -16.88
C LEU A 302 10.21 28.75 -16.26
N GLY A 303 10.73 27.79 -17.02
CA GLY A 303 11.01 26.44 -16.53
C GLY A 303 12.00 26.45 -15.36
N ALA A 304 13.05 27.27 -15.41
CA ALA A 304 14.03 27.38 -14.33
C ALA A 304 13.42 27.99 -13.06
N ILE A 305 12.58 29.02 -13.17
CA ILE A 305 11.90 29.62 -12.02
C ILE A 305 11.00 28.58 -11.33
N LEU A 306 10.17 27.88 -12.11
CA LEU A 306 9.28 26.85 -11.57
C LEU A 306 10.07 25.67 -10.99
N GLY A 307 11.12 25.23 -11.68
CA GLY A 307 11.99 24.13 -11.24
C GLY A 307 12.72 24.43 -9.94
N VAL A 308 13.24 25.66 -9.78
CA VAL A 308 13.85 26.11 -8.51
C VAL A 308 12.81 26.18 -7.40
N GLY A 309 11.60 26.69 -7.68
CA GLY A 309 10.51 26.67 -6.72
C GLY A 309 10.16 25.25 -6.22
N LEU A 310 10.08 24.28 -7.14
CA LEU A 310 9.86 22.87 -6.81
C LEU A 310 11.02 22.29 -5.99
N LEU A 311 12.27 22.61 -6.33
CA LEU A 311 13.43 22.17 -5.57
C LEU A 311 13.39 22.69 -4.12
N VAL A 312 13.00 23.96 -3.93
CA VAL A 312 12.80 24.55 -2.59
C VAL A 312 11.71 23.78 -1.84
N VAL A 313 10.59 23.45 -2.47
CA VAL A 313 9.52 22.64 -1.86
C VAL A 313 10.01 21.23 -1.52
N VAL A 314 10.82 20.58 -2.34
CA VAL A 314 11.36 19.23 -2.04
C VAL A 314 12.29 19.24 -0.81
N VAL A 315 13.16 20.25 -0.74
CA VAL A 315 14.18 20.34 0.31
C VAL A 315 13.57 20.86 1.61
N ALA A 316 12.92 22.03 1.56
CA ALA A 316 12.39 22.74 2.71
C ALA A 316 10.90 22.48 3.00
N GLY A 317 10.16 21.81 2.10
CA GLY A 317 8.72 21.59 2.24
C GLY A 317 8.30 20.95 3.58
N PRO A 318 8.94 19.86 4.04
CA PRO A 318 8.58 19.26 5.33
C PRO A 318 8.81 20.18 6.53
N SER A 319 9.77 21.10 6.46
CA SER A 319 9.99 22.12 7.51
C SER A 319 9.09 23.35 7.37
N LEU A 320 8.50 23.57 6.18
CA LEU A 320 7.57 24.66 5.88
C LEU A 320 6.10 24.24 6.06
N ALA A 321 5.84 22.96 6.36
CA ALA A 321 4.49 22.43 6.55
C ALA A 321 3.84 23.07 7.79
N PRO A 322 2.66 23.73 7.66
CA PRO A 322 1.98 24.36 8.78
C PRO A 322 1.55 23.38 9.88
N HIS A 323 1.20 22.16 9.48
CA HIS A 323 0.74 21.09 10.37
C HIS A 323 1.51 19.80 10.09
N ASN A 324 1.48 18.87 11.05
CA ASN A 324 1.98 17.53 10.81
C ASN A 324 1.06 16.81 9.79
N PRO A 325 1.60 16.30 8.66
CA PRO A 325 0.80 15.66 7.60
C PRO A 325 0.09 14.37 8.01
N TYR A 326 0.38 13.84 9.20
CA TYR A 326 -0.23 12.63 9.76
C TYR A 326 -1.31 12.90 10.80
N THR A 327 -1.50 14.17 11.20
CA THR A 327 -2.49 14.55 12.20
C THR A 327 -3.88 14.66 11.57
N THR A 328 -4.84 13.90 12.11
CA THR A 328 -6.24 13.85 11.66
C THR A 328 -7.13 14.64 12.61
N ALA A 329 -7.81 15.66 12.11
CA ALA A 329 -8.81 16.42 12.87
C ALA A 329 -10.21 15.82 12.65
N SER A 330 -10.78 15.21 13.69
CA SER A 330 -12.06 14.49 13.61
C SER A 330 -13.28 15.40 13.79
N ARG A 331 -13.17 16.47 14.59
CA ARG A 331 -14.24 17.47 14.79
C ARG A 331 -13.60 18.83 15.08
N VAL A 332 -14.16 19.88 14.49
CA VAL A 332 -13.78 21.27 14.80
C VAL A 332 -15.07 22.05 15.04
N ASP A 333 -15.19 22.65 16.23
CA ASP A 333 -16.31 23.52 16.60
C ASP A 333 -15.98 24.96 16.23
N ILE A 334 -16.75 25.55 15.32
CA ILE A 334 -16.63 26.96 14.92
C ILE A 334 -17.98 27.62 15.18
N GLY A 335 -18.05 28.51 16.16
CA GLY A 335 -19.26 29.28 16.47
C GLY A 335 -20.43 28.45 17.01
N GLY A 336 -20.15 27.34 17.72
CA GLY A 336 -21.18 26.46 18.29
C GLY A 336 -21.78 25.44 17.30
N ILE A 337 -21.27 25.37 16.07
CA ILE A 337 -21.62 24.37 15.06
C ILE A 337 -20.42 23.44 14.86
N THR A 338 -20.64 22.14 15.06
CA THR A 338 -19.63 21.10 14.85
C THR A 338 -19.49 20.80 13.36
N TYR A 339 -18.31 21.06 12.81
CA TYR A 339 -17.97 20.66 11.45
C TYR A 339 -17.19 19.33 11.50
N THR A 340 -17.52 18.43 10.59
CA THR A 340 -16.75 17.21 10.33
C THR A 340 -15.91 17.38 9.06
N PRO A 341 -14.74 16.73 8.96
CA PRO A 341 -13.93 16.78 7.75
C PRO A 341 -14.68 16.16 6.55
N PRO A 342 -14.39 16.58 5.31
CA PRO A 342 -13.33 17.53 4.92
C PRO A 342 -13.68 19.00 5.16
N PHE A 343 -12.73 19.75 5.74
CA PHE A 343 -12.83 21.18 5.99
C PHE A 343 -12.50 21.99 4.73
N LYS A 344 -13.27 23.06 4.49
CA LYS A 344 -13.00 24.03 3.42
C LYS A 344 -11.74 24.85 3.72
N PRO A 345 -11.12 25.47 2.71
CA PRO A 345 -10.07 26.46 2.91
C PRO A 345 -10.47 27.51 3.96
N SER A 346 -9.60 27.71 4.95
CA SER A 346 -9.78 28.60 6.11
C SER A 346 -8.42 29.03 6.66
N ASP A 347 -8.39 29.91 7.66
CA ASP A 347 -7.14 30.36 8.29
C ASP A 347 -6.37 29.22 8.97
N VAL A 348 -7.09 28.20 9.46
CA VAL A 348 -6.50 26.98 10.06
C VAL A 348 -6.07 25.98 9.00
N PHE A 349 -6.87 25.81 7.94
CA PHE A 349 -6.54 24.93 6.81
C PHE A 349 -6.43 25.74 5.52
N PRO A 350 -5.25 26.32 5.18
CA PRO A 350 -5.13 27.29 4.09
C PRO A 350 -5.61 26.78 2.73
N LEU A 351 -5.43 25.49 2.45
CA LEU A 351 -5.90 24.82 1.23
C LEU A 351 -7.03 23.80 1.50
N GLY A 352 -7.65 23.89 2.68
CA GLY A 352 -8.64 22.93 3.18
C GLY A 352 -8.00 21.63 3.68
N SER A 353 -8.85 20.70 4.11
CA SER A 353 -8.44 19.37 4.55
C SER A 353 -8.94 18.27 3.62
N ASP A 354 -8.33 17.10 3.73
CA ASP A 354 -8.87 15.86 3.16
C ASP A 354 -10.01 15.28 4.03
N ALA A 355 -10.54 14.12 3.62
CA ALA A 355 -11.62 13.41 4.32
C ALA A 355 -11.27 12.94 5.74
N GLN A 356 -9.99 12.89 6.10
CA GLN A 356 -9.52 12.55 7.45
C GLN A 356 -9.21 13.80 8.30
N GLY A 357 -9.44 15.00 7.76
CA GLY A 357 -9.11 16.24 8.45
C GLY A 357 -7.62 16.57 8.43
N ARG A 358 -6.85 16.01 7.49
CA ARG A 358 -5.42 16.33 7.31
C ARG A 358 -5.26 17.57 6.43
N ASP A 359 -4.36 18.48 6.79
CA ASP A 359 -4.11 19.70 6.04
C ASP A 359 -3.51 19.43 4.65
N ILE A 360 -4.21 19.87 3.59
CA ILE A 360 -3.81 19.65 2.20
C ILE A 360 -2.48 20.35 1.90
N LEU A 361 -2.22 21.55 2.46
CA LEU A 361 -0.97 22.27 2.22
C LEU A 361 0.23 21.50 2.78
N SER A 362 0.14 21.03 4.02
CA SER A 362 1.15 20.19 4.67
C SER A 362 1.41 18.89 3.91
N LEU A 363 0.34 18.25 3.41
CA LEU A 363 0.44 17.06 2.56
C LEU A 363 1.14 17.35 1.22
N LEU A 364 0.86 18.48 0.56
CA LEU A 364 1.51 18.86 -0.70
C LEU A 364 3.01 19.12 -0.51
N LEU A 365 3.37 19.90 0.50
CA LEU A 365 4.76 20.26 0.80
C LEU A 365 5.59 19.04 1.19
N THR A 366 5.03 18.14 2.00
CA THR A 366 5.71 16.91 2.41
C THR A 366 5.73 15.88 1.27
N GLY A 367 4.64 15.78 0.51
CA GLY A 367 4.47 14.81 -0.56
C GLY A 367 5.33 15.08 -1.80
N ALA A 368 5.65 16.34 -2.07
CA ALA A 368 6.49 16.75 -3.20
C ALA A 368 7.81 15.98 -3.27
N ARG A 369 8.46 15.76 -2.12
CA ARG A 369 9.73 15.03 -2.03
C ARG A 369 9.59 13.59 -2.53
N ARG A 370 8.53 12.88 -2.13
CA ARG A 370 8.32 11.47 -2.51
C ARG A 370 7.95 11.35 -3.99
N THR A 371 7.01 12.17 -4.44
CA THR A 371 6.54 12.17 -5.84
C THR A 371 7.67 12.50 -6.81
N LEU A 372 8.46 13.55 -6.54
CA LEU A 372 9.55 13.97 -7.42
C LEU A 372 10.74 13.01 -7.39
N MET A 373 11.04 12.39 -6.24
CA MET A 373 12.11 11.40 -6.17
C MET A 373 11.76 10.11 -6.92
N LEU A 374 10.50 9.65 -6.85
CA LEU A 374 10.06 8.50 -7.62
C LEU A 374 10.20 8.73 -9.12
N ALA A 375 9.74 9.88 -9.61
CA ALA A 375 9.93 10.27 -11.01
C ALA A 375 11.42 10.35 -11.38
N LEU A 376 12.26 10.94 -10.52
CA LEU A 376 13.70 11.05 -10.75
C LEU A 376 14.38 9.68 -10.88
N LEU A 377 14.07 8.74 -10.00
CA LEU A 377 14.65 7.39 -10.03
C LEU A 377 14.20 6.61 -11.27
N ALA A 378 12.93 6.71 -11.64
CA ALA A 378 12.40 6.10 -12.86
C ALA A 378 13.10 6.68 -14.10
N VAL A 379 13.22 8.00 -14.21
CA VAL A 379 13.89 8.65 -15.36
C VAL A 379 15.38 8.33 -15.38
N ALA A 380 16.07 8.32 -14.25
CA ALA A 380 17.48 7.96 -14.17
C ALA A 380 17.72 6.54 -14.72
N GLY A 381 16.91 5.56 -14.32
CA GLY A 381 17.06 4.21 -14.86
C GLY A 381 16.64 4.10 -16.33
N ARG A 382 15.63 4.85 -16.81
CA ARG A 382 15.29 4.94 -18.24
C ARG A 382 16.46 5.46 -19.07
N LEU A 383 17.16 6.48 -18.58
CA LEU A 383 18.34 7.06 -19.22
C LEU A 383 19.52 6.09 -19.27
N VAL A 384 19.71 5.29 -18.22
CA VAL A 384 20.75 4.26 -18.19
C VAL A 384 20.43 3.13 -19.16
N ILE A 385 19.25 2.51 -19.05
CA ILE A 385 18.86 1.37 -19.88
C ILE A 385 18.70 1.81 -21.35
N GLY A 386 17.93 2.86 -21.59
CA GLY A 386 17.71 3.42 -22.92
C GLY A 386 18.99 3.97 -23.52
N GLY A 387 19.87 4.61 -22.74
CA GLY A 387 21.17 5.08 -23.24
C GLY A 387 22.08 3.95 -23.70
N VAL A 388 22.15 2.86 -22.92
CA VAL A 388 22.93 1.67 -23.29
C VAL A 388 22.36 1.00 -24.54
N PHE A 389 21.06 0.70 -24.55
CA PHE A 389 20.43 0.06 -25.72
C PHE A 389 20.44 0.97 -26.95
N GLY A 390 20.30 2.28 -26.78
CA GLY A 390 20.33 3.24 -27.87
C GLY A 390 21.72 3.33 -28.50
N PHE A 391 22.77 3.30 -27.66
CA PHE A 391 24.13 3.17 -28.15
C PHE A 391 24.35 1.87 -28.91
N LEU A 392 23.95 0.72 -28.35
CA LEU A 392 24.13 -0.57 -29.01
C LEU A 392 23.39 -0.63 -30.36
N ALA A 393 22.12 -0.24 -30.40
CA ALA A 393 21.33 -0.21 -31.62
C ALA A 393 21.90 0.76 -32.67
N GLY A 394 22.34 1.95 -32.25
CA GLY A 394 22.90 2.96 -33.17
C GLY A 394 24.32 2.62 -33.65
N TRP A 395 25.14 2.02 -32.78
CA TRP A 395 26.50 1.60 -33.10
C TRP A 395 26.51 0.44 -34.08
N PHE A 396 25.61 -0.53 -33.86
CA PHE A 396 25.39 -1.67 -34.73
C PHE A 396 24.19 -1.46 -35.66
N HIS A 397 24.05 -0.25 -36.21
CA HIS A 397 22.97 0.09 -37.14
C HIS A 397 22.87 -0.92 -38.30
N ASP A 398 21.63 -1.28 -38.66
CA ASP A 398 21.26 -2.25 -39.71
C ASP A 398 21.60 -3.72 -39.42
N THR A 399 22.08 -4.03 -38.21
CA THR A 399 22.32 -5.41 -37.77
C THR A 399 21.07 -6.04 -37.15
N LEU A 400 21.11 -7.36 -36.92
CA LEU A 400 20.06 -8.07 -36.18
C LEU A 400 19.87 -7.52 -34.77
N LEU A 401 20.93 -7.03 -34.11
CA LEU A 401 20.84 -6.44 -32.77
C LEU A 401 20.02 -5.15 -32.79
N ASP A 402 20.29 -4.27 -33.76
CA ASP A 402 19.50 -3.05 -33.97
C ASP A 402 18.03 -3.38 -34.20
N ARG A 403 17.75 -4.30 -35.14
CA ARG A 403 16.37 -4.74 -35.45
C ARG A 403 15.67 -5.37 -34.24
N ALA A 404 16.35 -6.20 -33.45
CA ALA A 404 15.79 -6.83 -32.25
C ALA A 404 15.48 -5.80 -31.15
N LEU A 405 16.40 -4.86 -30.88
CA LEU A 405 16.20 -3.80 -29.90
C LEU A 405 15.07 -2.84 -30.33
N MET A 406 15.01 -2.49 -31.61
CA MET A 406 13.91 -1.70 -32.18
C MET A 406 12.57 -2.44 -32.06
N ALA A 407 12.52 -3.74 -32.41
CA ALA A 407 11.31 -4.56 -32.27
C ALA A 407 10.84 -4.69 -30.82
N LEU A 408 11.77 -4.89 -29.86
CA LEU A 408 11.44 -4.90 -28.42
C LEU A 408 10.89 -3.54 -27.96
N GLY A 409 11.51 -2.46 -28.40
CA GLY A 409 11.03 -1.10 -28.09
C GLY A 409 9.66 -0.82 -28.69
N GLU A 410 9.42 -1.24 -29.93
CA GLU A 410 8.13 -1.13 -30.62
C GLU A 410 7.05 -1.97 -29.95
N MET A 411 7.39 -3.18 -29.48
CA MET A 411 6.49 -4.04 -28.71
C MET A 411 6.02 -3.34 -27.43
N VAL A 412 6.93 -2.80 -26.63
CA VAL A 412 6.57 -2.06 -25.39
C VAL A 412 5.72 -0.83 -25.72
N ASN A 413 6.13 -0.07 -26.73
CA ASN A 413 5.47 1.14 -27.19
C ASN A 413 4.07 0.91 -27.79
N SER A 414 3.77 -0.33 -28.20
CA SER A 414 2.44 -0.69 -28.73
C SER A 414 1.37 -0.72 -27.64
N PHE A 415 1.76 -0.91 -26.37
CA PHE A 415 0.84 -0.84 -25.25
C PHE A 415 0.68 0.60 -24.74
N PRO A 416 -0.51 1.00 -24.27
CA PRO A 416 -0.67 2.27 -23.58
C PRO A 416 0.16 2.27 -22.30
N ALA A 417 1.02 3.30 -22.18
CA ALA A 417 1.95 3.44 -21.08
C ALA A 417 1.25 3.31 -19.71
N LEU A 418 0.09 3.93 -19.54
CA LEU A 418 -0.65 3.89 -18.28
C LEU A 418 -1.14 2.48 -17.91
N LEU A 419 -1.70 1.75 -18.88
CA LEU A 419 -2.22 0.39 -18.65
C LEU A 419 -1.08 -0.59 -18.38
N LEU A 420 0.00 -0.50 -19.18
CA LEU A 420 1.17 -1.32 -18.95
C LEU A 420 1.81 -1.00 -17.59
N ALA A 421 1.84 0.27 -17.16
CA ALA A 421 2.34 0.66 -15.85
C ALA A 421 1.51 0.04 -14.74
N THR A 422 0.19 0.15 -14.86
CA THR A 422 -0.74 -0.46 -13.91
C THR A 422 -0.50 -1.96 -13.81
N LEU A 423 -0.44 -2.65 -14.96
CA LEU A 423 -0.21 -4.10 -15.02
C LEU A 423 1.11 -4.51 -14.36
N VAL A 424 2.22 -3.86 -14.73
CA VAL A 424 3.54 -4.19 -14.19
C VAL A 424 3.62 -3.90 -12.70
N VAL A 425 2.99 -2.81 -12.22
CA VAL A 425 2.94 -2.49 -10.79
C VAL A 425 2.17 -3.54 -10.00
N TYR A 426 1.00 -3.99 -10.49
CA TYR A 426 0.25 -5.06 -9.84
C TYR A 426 1.02 -6.39 -9.88
N ALA A 427 1.62 -6.73 -11.02
CA ALA A 427 2.40 -7.97 -11.20
C ALA A 427 3.67 -8.00 -10.34
N ALA A 428 4.36 -6.86 -10.20
CA ALA A 428 5.52 -6.73 -9.31
C ALA A 428 5.12 -6.72 -7.81
N GLY A 429 3.83 -6.75 -7.49
CA GLY A 429 3.32 -6.64 -6.13
C GLY A 429 3.30 -5.19 -5.67
N ILE A 430 2.13 -4.55 -5.80
CA ILE A 430 1.93 -3.14 -5.41
C ILE A 430 2.30 -2.85 -3.93
N ARG A 431 2.26 -3.87 -3.08
CA ARG A 431 2.67 -3.84 -1.66
C ARG A 431 4.19 -3.72 -1.44
N GLN A 432 5.01 -3.98 -2.48
CA GLN A 432 6.47 -3.77 -2.42
C GLN A 432 6.86 -2.28 -2.42
N GLY A 433 5.88 -1.38 -2.49
CA GLY A 433 6.07 0.06 -2.30
C GLY A 433 6.83 0.70 -3.46
N LEU A 434 7.91 1.42 -3.15
CA LEU A 434 8.64 2.23 -4.12
C LEU A 434 9.21 1.41 -5.29
N TYR A 435 9.68 0.19 -5.03
CA TYR A 435 10.34 -0.64 -6.03
C TYR A 435 9.41 -1.05 -7.17
N ALA A 436 8.17 -1.45 -6.86
CA ALA A 436 7.18 -1.84 -7.87
C ALA A 436 6.86 -0.68 -8.84
N PHE A 437 6.73 0.54 -8.31
CA PHE A 437 6.47 1.73 -9.14
C PHE A 437 7.67 2.15 -9.97
N VAL A 438 8.86 2.18 -9.39
CA VAL A 438 10.08 2.52 -10.14
C VAL A 438 10.28 1.47 -11.26
N PHE A 439 10.15 0.19 -10.96
CA PHE A 439 10.24 -0.88 -11.96
C PHE A 439 9.17 -0.74 -13.06
N GLY A 440 7.90 -0.53 -12.69
CA GLY A 440 6.81 -0.33 -13.65
C GLY A 440 7.07 0.84 -14.59
N LEU A 441 7.48 2.00 -14.06
CA LEU A 441 7.81 3.16 -14.87
C LEU A 441 9.08 2.97 -15.70
N LEU A 442 10.06 2.19 -15.23
CA LEU A 442 11.29 1.88 -15.96
C LEU A 442 11.01 1.05 -17.22
N VAL A 443 10.19 0.00 -17.08
CA VAL A 443 9.83 -0.92 -18.18
C VAL A 443 9.20 -0.20 -19.37
N ILE A 444 8.57 0.95 -19.14
CA ILE A 444 7.71 1.60 -20.14
C ILE A 444 8.42 2.72 -20.90
N GLY A 445 9.29 3.50 -20.26
CA GLY A 445 9.88 4.68 -20.88
C GLY A 445 11.27 4.48 -21.50
N TRP A 446 11.94 3.35 -21.24
CA TRP A 446 13.27 3.11 -21.83
C TRP A 446 13.30 3.08 -23.38
N PRO A 447 12.25 2.65 -24.12
CA PRO A 447 12.30 2.63 -25.58
C PRO A 447 12.39 4.02 -26.21
N GLU A 448 11.68 5.00 -25.66
CA GLU A 448 11.69 6.39 -26.17
C GLU A 448 13.10 7.00 -26.01
N VAL A 449 13.74 6.76 -24.87
CA VAL A 449 15.14 7.14 -24.65
C VAL A 449 16.06 6.41 -25.64
N MET A 450 15.90 5.09 -25.78
CA MET A 450 16.70 4.27 -26.69
C MET A 450 16.67 4.82 -28.12
N GLN A 451 15.49 5.10 -28.66
CA GLN A 451 15.32 5.59 -30.03
C GLN A 451 15.97 6.96 -30.24
N ASN A 452 15.81 7.88 -29.28
CA ASN A 452 16.44 9.20 -29.33
C ASN A 452 17.98 9.09 -29.31
N ILE A 453 18.54 8.27 -28.42
CA ILE A 453 19.99 8.07 -28.34
C ILE A 453 20.53 7.35 -29.57
N ARG A 454 19.83 6.33 -30.07
CA ARG A 454 20.16 5.63 -31.31
C ARG A 454 20.30 6.60 -32.48
N ALA A 455 19.32 7.48 -32.68
CA ALA A 455 19.35 8.47 -33.76
C ALA A 455 20.58 9.39 -33.67
N GLN A 456 20.93 9.82 -32.46
CA GLN A 456 22.11 10.64 -32.22
C GLN A 456 23.41 9.86 -32.49
N VAL A 457 23.51 8.61 -32.06
CA VAL A 457 24.69 7.77 -32.29
C VAL A 457 24.90 7.49 -33.78
N ILE A 458 23.83 7.23 -34.54
CA ILE A 458 23.88 7.07 -36.00
C ILE A 458 24.43 8.36 -36.66
N SER A 459 24.03 9.53 -36.19
CA SER A 459 24.53 10.81 -36.73
C SER A 459 26.00 11.11 -36.37
N VAL A 460 26.46 10.65 -35.20
CA VAL A 460 27.82 10.91 -34.68
C VAL A 460 28.83 9.90 -35.22
N ARG A 461 28.42 8.65 -35.46
CA ARG A 461 29.28 7.56 -35.93
C ARG A 461 30.10 7.89 -37.20
N PRO A 462 29.55 8.51 -38.26
CA PRO A 462 30.30 8.80 -39.49
C PRO A 462 31.22 10.03 -39.38
N MET A 463 31.36 10.65 -38.21
CA MET A 463 32.21 11.83 -38.07
C MET A 463 33.71 11.45 -38.09
N ALA A 464 34.53 12.22 -38.82
CA ALA A 464 35.95 11.92 -39.06
C ALA A 464 36.80 11.70 -37.78
N TYR A 465 36.47 12.34 -36.65
CA TYR A 465 37.17 12.11 -35.39
C TYR A 465 36.86 10.75 -34.75
N ILE A 466 35.71 10.15 -35.05
CA ILE A 466 35.37 8.78 -34.67
C ILE A 466 36.15 7.81 -35.54
N GLU A 467 36.17 8.01 -36.86
CA GLU A 467 36.93 7.18 -37.80
C GLU A 467 38.43 7.17 -37.46
N GLY A 468 39.00 8.33 -37.12
CA GLY A 468 40.38 8.43 -36.63
C GLY A 468 40.61 7.69 -35.31
N ALA A 469 39.66 7.72 -34.37
CA ALA A 469 39.73 6.97 -33.12
C ALA A 469 39.67 5.44 -33.38
N VAL A 470 38.84 5.00 -34.32
CA VAL A 470 38.76 3.59 -34.73
C VAL A 470 40.07 3.16 -35.43
N ALA A 471 40.59 3.97 -36.34
CA ALA A 471 41.84 3.70 -37.06
C ALA A 471 43.07 3.62 -36.14
N THR A 472 43.05 4.35 -35.02
CA THR A 472 44.08 4.30 -33.98
C THR A 472 43.90 3.14 -32.99
N GLY A 473 42.89 2.29 -33.18
CA GLY A 473 42.65 1.09 -32.38
C GLY A 473 41.93 1.35 -31.05
N ALA A 474 41.21 2.47 -30.90
CA ALA A 474 40.41 2.72 -29.71
C ALA A 474 39.29 1.67 -29.57
N GLY A 475 39.17 1.05 -28.38
CA GLY A 475 38.11 0.08 -28.11
C GLY A 475 36.72 0.74 -28.09
N GLN A 476 35.65 -0.04 -28.37
CA GLN A 476 34.28 0.48 -28.46
C GLN A 476 33.82 1.21 -27.20
N GLY A 477 34.15 0.72 -25.99
CA GLY A 477 33.84 1.42 -24.74
C GLY A 477 34.63 2.72 -24.53
N GLN A 478 35.84 2.82 -25.11
CA GLN A 478 36.62 4.05 -25.11
C GLN A 478 36.02 5.07 -26.08
N ILE A 479 35.54 4.63 -27.25
CA ILE A 479 34.84 5.48 -28.22
C ILE A 479 33.52 5.97 -27.64
N LEU A 480 32.72 5.02 -27.16
CA LEU A 480 31.83 5.10 -25.99
C LEU A 480 31.91 6.41 -25.21
N THR A 481 32.78 6.32 -24.22
CA THR A 481 32.85 7.24 -23.09
C THR A 481 33.61 8.52 -23.41
N ARG A 482 34.57 8.50 -24.34
CA ARG A 482 35.42 9.66 -24.65
C ARG A 482 34.97 10.47 -25.85
N HIS A 483 34.25 9.87 -26.79
CA HIS A 483 33.91 10.52 -28.06
C HIS A 483 32.40 10.61 -28.30
N VAL A 484 31.64 9.55 -28.04
CA VAL A 484 30.19 9.56 -28.31
C VAL A 484 29.41 10.20 -27.16
N LEU A 485 29.53 9.67 -25.94
CA LEU A 485 28.75 10.12 -24.77
C LEU A 485 28.87 11.63 -24.51
N PRO A 486 30.06 12.27 -24.58
CA PRO A 486 30.18 13.71 -24.37
C PRO A 486 29.44 14.57 -25.40
N ASN A 487 29.22 14.05 -26.62
CA ASN A 487 28.53 14.76 -27.69
C ASN A 487 27.01 14.60 -27.62
N ILE A 488 26.51 13.47 -27.12
CA ILE A 488 25.07 13.23 -26.93
C ILE A 488 24.55 13.68 -25.56
N TRP A 489 25.45 13.99 -24.61
CA TRP A 489 25.08 14.41 -23.25
C TRP A 489 24.14 15.63 -23.19
N PRO A 490 24.32 16.73 -23.96
CA PRO A 490 23.38 17.85 -23.94
C PRO A 490 21.94 17.42 -24.28
N THR A 491 21.82 16.54 -25.27
CA THR A 491 20.54 15.95 -25.67
C THR A 491 19.98 15.04 -24.58
N MET A 492 20.83 14.23 -23.92
CA MET A 492 20.41 13.38 -22.79
C MET A 492 19.85 14.18 -21.63
N VAL A 493 20.44 15.32 -21.29
CA VAL A 493 19.97 16.18 -20.19
C VAL A 493 18.63 16.82 -20.54
N SER A 494 18.50 17.38 -21.76
CA SER A 494 17.22 17.90 -22.22
C SER A 494 16.14 16.81 -22.21
N LEU A 495 16.48 15.61 -22.68
CA LEU A 495 15.59 14.46 -22.68
C LEU A 495 15.22 14.02 -21.28
N ALA A 496 16.14 14.05 -20.31
CA ALA A 496 15.85 13.75 -18.91
C ALA A 496 14.72 14.63 -18.34
N PHE A 497 14.76 15.93 -18.63
CA PHE A 497 13.72 16.86 -18.18
C PHE A 497 12.38 16.62 -18.90
N LEU A 498 12.39 16.30 -20.19
CA LEU A 498 11.18 15.93 -20.92
C LEU A 498 10.57 14.62 -20.37
N GLU A 499 11.42 13.62 -20.11
CA GLU A 499 11.04 12.34 -19.49
C GLU A 499 10.50 12.53 -18.06
N MET A 500 11.03 13.48 -17.29
CA MET A 500 10.47 13.83 -15.96
C MET A 500 9.03 14.31 -16.07
N GLY A 501 8.72 15.16 -17.06
CA GLY A 501 7.34 15.58 -17.34
C GLY A 501 6.45 14.39 -17.70
N GLY A 502 6.93 13.49 -18.57
CA GLY A 502 6.20 12.27 -18.95
C GLY A 502 6.00 11.29 -17.79
N ALA A 503 7.01 11.09 -16.95
CA ALA A 503 6.94 10.20 -15.79
C ALA A 503 5.96 10.73 -14.72
N LEU A 504 5.99 12.03 -14.43
CA LEU A 504 5.06 12.67 -13.49
C LEU A 504 3.61 12.63 -14.00
N MET A 505 3.43 12.77 -15.31
CA MET A 505 2.12 12.59 -15.94
C MET A 505 1.55 11.19 -15.67
N ILE A 506 2.33 10.14 -15.97
CA ILE A 506 1.91 8.75 -15.72
C ILE A 506 1.66 8.55 -14.23
N LEU A 507 2.51 9.08 -13.35
CA LEU A 507 2.36 8.95 -11.90
C LEU A 507 1.04 9.59 -11.40
N GLY A 508 0.69 10.76 -11.90
CA GLY A 508 -0.58 11.42 -11.57
C GLY A 508 -1.79 10.65 -12.09
N GLU A 509 -1.72 10.13 -13.32
CA GLU A 509 -2.77 9.28 -13.91
C GLU A 509 -2.92 7.95 -13.15
N LEU A 510 -1.82 7.31 -12.73
CA LEU A 510 -1.85 6.13 -11.88
C LEU A 510 -2.49 6.43 -10.52
N GLY A 511 -2.10 7.53 -9.87
CA GLY A 511 -2.70 7.97 -8.60
C GLY A 511 -4.22 8.19 -8.74
N PHE A 512 -4.66 8.82 -9.82
CA PHE A 512 -6.08 8.96 -10.15
C PHE A 512 -6.78 7.60 -10.31
N LEU A 513 -6.14 6.63 -10.96
CA LEU A 513 -6.69 5.27 -11.11
C LEU A 513 -6.68 4.44 -9.80
N GLY A 514 -6.20 5.01 -8.69
CA GLY A 514 -6.05 4.31 -7.42
C GLY A 514 -4.83 3.39 -7.36
N VAL A 515 -3.85 3.61 -8.24
CA VAL A 515 -2.59 2.87 -8.30
C VAL A 515 -1.48 3.78 -7.79
N PHE A 516 -1.08 3.61 -6.53
CA PHE A 516 -0.03 4.41 -5.88
C PHE A 516 0.82 3.54 -4.95
N ILE A 517 1.91 4.13 -4.44
CA ILE A 517 2.92 3.44 -3.65
C ILE A 517 2.29 2.79 -2.41
N GLY A 518 2.50 1.48 -2.25
CA GLY A 518 2.02 0.73 -1.08
C GLY A 518 0.68 0.03 -1.30
N GLY A 519 0.00 0.25 -2.43
CA GLY A 519 -1.22 -0.47 -2.82
C GLY A 519 -2.47 -0.14 -2.03
N GLY A 520 -2.30 0.51 -0.89
CA GLY A 520 -3.39 1.00 -0.10
C GLY A 520 -4.14 -0.07 0.67
N PHE A 521 -4.68 0.33 1.83
CA PHE A 521 -5.55 -0.49 2.64
C PHE A 521 -6.99 0.03 2.56
N ALA A 522 -7.94 -0.88 2.32
CA ALA A 522 -9.35 -0.62 2.48
C ALA A 522 -9.70 -0.89 3.95
N ALA A 523 -9.82 0.17 4.74
CA ALA A 523 -10.43 0.07 6.06
C ALA A 523 -11.95 0.03 5.87
N GLU A 524 -12.60 -0.99 6.42
CA GLU A 524 -14.04 -1.01 6.58
C GLU A 524 -14.40 -0.01 7.70
N GLY A 525 -15.16 1.03 7.37
CA GLY A 525 -15.77 1.86 8.40
C GLY A 525 -16.86 1.04 9.09
N GLU A 526 -16.85 0.99 10.42
CA GLU A 526 -17.97 0.44 11.18
C GLU A 526 -19.25 1.25 10.85
N GLY A 527 -20.25 0.62 10.20
CA GLY A 527 -21.54 1.25 9.93
C GLY A 527 -22.35 0.83 8.68
N GLY A 528 -21.96 -0.21 7.92
CA GLY A 528 -22.65 -0.59 6.67
C GLY A 528 -22.14 0.17 5.43
N PRO A 529 -22.53 -0.21 4.19
CA PRO A 529 -21.71 0.05 2.99
C PRO A 529 -21.79 1.50 2.46
N PRO A 530 -20.76 2.01 1.74
CA PRO A 530 -19.56 1.31 1.26
C PRO A 530 -18.26 1.74 1.97
N SER A 531 -17.27 0.83 1.92
CA SER A 531 -15.89 0.98 2.39
C SER A 531 -15.23 2.27 1.88
N LEU A 532 -14.84 3.14 2.81
CA LEU A 532 -14.03 4.33 2.52
C LEU A 532 -12.56 3.96 2.67
N THR A 533 -11.99 3.44 1.58
CA THR A 533 -10.56 3.21 1.41
C THR A 533 -9.80 4.53 1.45
N TYR A 534 -8.88 4.71 2.41
CA TYR A 534 -8.05 5.91 2.50
C TYR A 534 -6.60 5.57 2.84
N TYR A 535 -5.67 6.42 2.40
CA TYR A 535 -4.24 6.16 2.47
C TYR A 535 -3.49 7.29 3.17
N ASP A 536 -2.57 6.93 4.07
CA ASP A 536 -1.91 7.85 5.00
C ASP A 536 -0.57 8.41 4.48
N ILE A 537 -0.12 7.97 3.31
CA ILE A 537 1.18 8.32 2.73
C ILE A 537 1.11 9.74 2.11
N PRO A 538 1.93 10.71 2.58
CA PRO A 538 2.05 12.02 1.94
C PRO A 538 2.78 11.86 0.60
N GLU A 539 2.03 11.71 -0.48
CA GLU A 539 2.48 11.60 -1.87
C GLU A 539 1.33 12.11 -2.76
N TRP A 540 1.62 12.87 -3.81
CA TRP A 540 0.57 13.54 -4.58
C TRP A 540 -0.38 12.57 -5.29
N GLY A 541 0.11 11.45 -5.82
CA GLY A 541 -0.72 10.39 -6.42
C GLY A 541 -1.66 9.74 -5.39
N VAL A 542 -1.19 9.50 -4.17
CA VAL A 542 -2.01 9.04 -3.03
C VAL A 542 -3.12 10.04 -2.69
N MET A 543 -2.79 11.34 -2.65
CA MET A 543 -3.77 12.39 -2.39
C MET A 543 -4.89 12.36 -3.43
N LEU A 544 -4.55 12.21 -4.71
CA LEU A 544 -5.51 12.06 -5.80
C LEU A 544 -6.37 10.79 -5.62
N ALA A 545 -5.76 9.65 -5.30
CA ALA A 545 -6.46 8.39 -5.07
C ALA A 545 -7.54 8.52 -3.97
N ASN A 546 -7.23 9.26 -2.91
CA ASN A 546 -8.14 9.48 -1.78
C ASN A 546 -9.31 10.41 -2.11
N SER A 547 -9.11 11.40 -2.99
CA SER A 547 -10.08 12.51 -3.13
C SER A 547 -10.86 12.50 -4.45
N TRP A 548 -10.36 11.84 -5.50
CA TRP A 548 -10.90 12.03 -6.85
C TRP A 548 -12.37 11.63 -6.98
N ARG A 549 -12.85 10.61 -6.25
CA ARG A 549 -14.27 10.19 -6.29
C ARG A 549 -15.21 11.24 -5.68
N SER A 550 -14.70 12.02 -4.73
CA SER A 550 -15.46 13.00 -3.96
C SER A 550 -15.23 14.44 -4.44
N PHE A 551 -14.55 14.64 -5.57
CA PHE A 551 -14.17 15.97 -6.06
C PHE A 551 -15.36 16.91 -6.34
N ARG A 552 -16.55 16.36 -6.65
CA ARG A 552 -17.77 17.15 -6.86
C ARG A 552 -18.25 17.81 -5.57
N SER A 553 -18.07 17.12 -4.45
CA SER A 553 -18.43 17.60 -3.11
C SER A 553 -17.30 18.44 -2.51
N PHE A 554 -16.05 18.02 -2.71
CA PHE A 554 -14.85 18.61 -2.10
C PHE A 554 -13.77 18.88 -3.16
N PRO A 555 -13.96 19.90 -4.02
CA PRO A 555 -13.08 20.14 -5.16
C PRO A 555 -11.64 20.46 -4.77
N TRP A 556 -11.41 21.15 -3.64
CA TRP A 556 -10.07 21.53 -3.19
C TRP A 556 -9.14 20.32 -2.97
N ALA A 557 -9.68 19.24 -2.39
CA ALA A 557 -8.91 18.04 -2.08
C ALA A 557 -8.31 17.36 -3.32
N THR A 558 -8.95 17.49 -4.48
CA THR A 558 -8.49 16.93 -5.77
C THR A 558 -7.77 17.96 -6.63
N VAL A 559 -8.24 19.21 -6.66
CA VAL A 559 -7.70 20.26 -7.54
C VAL A 559 -6.27 20.64 -7.16
N TYR A 560 -5.94 20.78 -5.88
CA TYR A 560 -4.60 21.22 -5.49
C TYR A 560 -3.50 20.18 -5.75
N PRO A 561 -3.68 18.87 -5.44
CA PRO A 561 -2.72 17.85 -5.87
C PRO A 561 -2.57 17.75 -7.38
N ALA A 562 -3.69 17.84 -8.13
CA ALA A 562 -3.66 17.81 -9.58
C ALA A 562 -2.92 19.04 -10.17
N LEU A 563 -3.10 20.21 -9.56
CA LEU A 563 -2.39 21.43 -9.91
C LEU A 563 -0.90 21.33 -9.61
N ALA A 564 -0.51 20.71 -8.48
CA ALA A 564 0.89 20.47 -8.15
C ALA A 564 1.59 19.59 -9.22
N PHE A 565 0.91 18.53 -9.68
CA PHE A 565 1.36 17.73 -10.83
C PHE A 565 1.49 18.59 -12.09
N LEU A 566 0.45 19.36 -12.46
CA LEU A 566 0.50 20.22 -13.65
C LEU A 566 1.70 21.19 -13.61
N VAL A 567 1.90 21.88 -12.49
CA VAL A 567 3.02 22.82 -12.32
C VAL A 567 4.36 22.11 -12.48
N ALA A 568 4.52 20.92 -11.87
CA ALA A 568 5.74 20.14 -12.01
C ALA A 568 5.99 19.66 -13.45
N ILE A 569 4.96 19.16 -14.14
CA ILE A 569 5.07 18.69 -15.52
C ILE A 569 5.41 19.85 -16.46
N VAL A 570 4.75 21.02 -16.29
CA VAL A 570 5.06 22.23 -17.06
C VAL A 570 6.49 22.69 -16.79
N ALA A 571 6.93 22.72 -15.53
CA ALA A 571 8.29 23.14 -15.16
C ALA A 571 9.36 22.30 -15.88
N PHE A 572 9.25 20.97 -15.82
CA PHE A 572 10.21 20.07 -16.45
C PHE A 572 10.11 20.06 -17.97
N THR A 573 8.90 20.16 -18.53
CA THR A 573 8.71 20.25 -19.99
C THR A 573 9.33 21.53 -20.57
N LEU A 574 9.12 22.67 -19.91
CA LEU A 574 9.72 23.96 -20.30
C LEU A 574 11.24 23.97 -20.13
N LEU A 575 11.76 23.37 -19.05
CA LEU A 575 13.20 23.19 -18.86
C LEU A 575 13.79 22.36 -20.00
N GLY A 576 13.20 21.20 -20.29
CA GLY A 576 13.65 20.30 -21.35
C GLY A 576 13.66 20.97 -22.73
N GLU A 577 12.56 21.63 -23.11
CA GLU A 577 12.45 22.37 -24.38
C GLU A 577 13.41 23.58 -24.43
N GLY A 578 13.57 24.28 -23.31
CA GLY A 578 14.51 25.39 -23.17
C GLY A 578 15.97 24.96 -23.37
N LEU A 579 16.37 23.87 -22.71
CA LEU A 579 17.70 23.26 -22.85
C LEU A 579 17.95 22.74 -24.27
N ARG A 580 16.93 22.15 -24.92
CA ARG A 580 17.02 21.68 -26.31
C ARG A 580 17.38 22.81 -27.27
N ARG A 581 16.61 23.90 -27.24
CA ARG A 581 16.86 25.10 -28.07
C ARG A 581 18.21 25.72 -27.80
N LEU A 582 18.61 25.78 -26.53
CA LEU A 582 19.93 26.28 -26.15
C LEU A 582 21.05 25.44 -26.78
N SER A 583 20.89 24.11 -26.84
CA SER A 583 21.87 23.21 -27.45
C SER A 583 21.91 23.28 -28.98
N GLU A 584 20.81 23.67 -29.62
CA GLU A 584 20.74 23.89 -31.07
C GLU A 584 21.38 25.22 -31.47
N GLU A 585 21.15 26.29 -30.69
CA GLU A 585 21.68 27.64 -30.98
C GLU A 585 23.16 27.81 -30.62
N LEU A 586 23.64 27.09 -29.60
CA LEU A 586 25.03 27.14 -29.14
C LEU A 586 25.70 25.79 -29.39
N THR A 587 26.84 25.77 -30.09
CA THR A 587 27.73 24.60 -30.15
C THR A 587 28.41 24.42 -28.79
N LEU A 588 27.64 23.90 -27.83
CA LEU A 588 28.05 23.77 -26.44
C LEU A 588 29.08 22.65 -26.31
N SER A 589 30.35 23.03 -26.09
CA SER A 589 31.30 22.13 -25.44
C SER A 589 30.97 22.05 -23.95
N MET A 590 30.00 21.20 -23.58
CA MET A 590 29.59 20.99 -22.17
C MET A 590 30.63 20.22 -21.34
N LYS A 591 31.85 20.00 -21.86
CA LYS A 591 32.96 19.31 -21.17
C LYS A 591 33.25 19.87 -19.78
N ALA A 592 33.02 21.17 -19.56
CA ALA A 592 33.25 21.84 -18.28
C ALA A 592 32.10 21.67 -17.28
N LEU A 593 30.84 21.56 -17.74
CA LEU A 593 29.68 21.44 -16.85
C LEU A 593 29.46 19.98 -16.38
N PHE A 594 29.82 18.98 -17.21
CA PHE A 594 29.59 17.57 -16.89
C PHE A 594 30.84 16.70 -17.12
N ASN A 595 31.85 16.91 -16.28
CA ASN A 595 33.00 16.03 -16.14
C ASN A 595 32.57 14.73 -15.40
N ARG A 596 33.39 13.65 -15.43
CA ARG A 596 33.17 12.43 -14.63
C ARG A 596 32.90 12.75 -13.15
N TYR A 597 33.46 13.83 -12.63
CA TYR A 597 33.23 14.32 -11.28
C TYR A 597 31.84 14.94 -11.07
N THR A 598 31.26 15.61 -12.08
CA THR A 598 29.88 16.11 -11.98
C THR A 598 28.87 14.95 -12.03
N LEU A 599 29.12 13.92 -12.83
CA LEU A 599 28.30 12.70 -12.85
C LEU A 599 28.42 11.93 -11.54
N LEU A 600 29.62 11.83 -11.01
CA LEU A 600 29.87 11.24 -9.70
C LEU A 600 29.23 12.08 -8.60
N ALA A 601 29.23 13.42 -8.70
CA ALA A 601 28.53 14.30 -7.78
C ALA A 601 27.00 14.16 -7.86
N VAL A 602 26.40 14.04 -9.05
CA VAL A 602 24.96 13.77 -9.20
C VAL A 602 24.60 12.38 -8.66
N GLY A 603 25.42 11.37 -8.95
CA GLY A 603 25.27 10.03 -8.39
C GLY A 603 25.43 10.00 -6.87
N VAL A 604 26.36 10.78 -6.33
CA VAL A 604 26.55 10.97 -4.89
C VAL A 604 25.40 11.76 -4.28
N ILE A 605 24.86 12.79 -4.93
CA ILE A 605 23.69 13.53 -4.44
C ILE A 605 22.45 12.64 -4.45
N ALA A 606 22.25 11.84 -5.49
CA ALA A 606 21.18 10.85 -5.55
C ALA A 606 21.37 9.75 -4.50
N GLY A 607 22.60 9.26 -4.34
CA GLY A 607 22.97 8.25 -3.35
C GLY A 607 22.89 8.77 -1.91
N VAL A 608 23.28 10.01 -1.66
CA VAL A 608 23.12 10.73 -0.38
C VAL A 608 21.65 11.06 -0.15
N GLY A 609 20.86 11.36 -1.17
CA GLY A 609 19.40 11.50 -1.07
C GLY A 609 18.73 10.18 -0.68
N LEU A 610 19.12 9.08 -1.33
CA LEU A 610 18.68 7.73 -0.99
C LEU A 610 19.13 7.34 0.44
N TRP A 611 20.37 7.63 0.80
CA TRP A 611 20.96 7.33 2.10
C TRP A 611 20.35 8.18 3.21
N THR A 612 20.21 9.50 3.03
CA THR A 612 19.52 10.38 3.99
C THR A 612 18.09 9.91 4.19
N MET A 613 17.36 9.51 3.15
CA MET A 613 16.01 8.98 3.33
C MET A 613 15.96 7.64 4.08
N GLN A 614 17.00 6.81 3.99
CA GLN A 614 17.12 5.59 4.80
C GLN A 614 17.64 5.87 6.22
N SER A 615 18.51 6.87 6.40
CA SER A 615 19.24 7.14 7.65
C SER A 615 18.62 8.24 8.53
N THR A 616 17.77 9.11 7.97
CA THR A 616 17.02 10.13 8.72
C THR A 616 15.56 9.72 8.95
N GLY A 617 15.17 8.51 8.55
CA GLY A 617 13.86 7.96 8.88
C GLY A 617 13.76 7.67 10.38
N ILE A 618 12.56 7.86 10.94
CA ILE A 618 12.17 7.46 12.31
C ILE A 618 12.75 6.07 12.68
N TRP A 619 12.78 5.14 11.73
CA TRP A 619 13.28 3.78 11.91
C TRP A 619 14.79 3.64 12.12
N ALA A 620 15.62 4.42 11.44
CA ALA A 620 17.06 4.39 11.66
C ALA A 620 17.42 4.86 13.07
N ARG A 621 16.59 5.73 13.64
CA ARG A 621 16.68 6.19 15.02
C ARG A 621 16.23 5.12 16.01
N TYR A 622 15.07 4.48 15.81
CA TYR A 622 14.47 3.59 16.82
C TYR A 622 14.80 2.09 16.67
N LYS A 623 15.41 1.64 15.57
CA LYS A 623 15.85 0.25 15.44
C LYS A 623 16.88 -0.15 16.53
N PRO A 624 17.94 0.65 16.79
CA PRO A 624 18.86 0.36 17.89
C PRO A 624 18.16 0.31 19.25
N LEU A 625 17.13 1.14 19.47
CA LEU A 625 16.33 1.10 20.69
C LEU A 625 15.62 -0.26 20.85
N ALA A 626 14.95 -0.74 19.81
CA ALA A 626 14.30 -2.06 19.86
C ALA A 626 15.32 -3.16 20.18
N GLU A 627 16.51 -3.12 19.58
CA GLU A 627 17.58 -4.08 19.84
C GLU A 627 18.14 -4.04 21.28
N THR A 628 17.81 -3.03 22.10
CA THR A 628 18.18 -2.99 23.53
C THR A 628 17.27 -3.83 24.44
N PHE A 629 16.13 -4.32 23.94
CA PHE A 629 15.20 -5.13 24.73
C PHE A 629 15.86 -6.43 25.20
N ASP A 630 15.91 -6.65 26.50
CA ASP A 630 16.55 -7.81 27.12
C ASP A 630 15.52 -8.87 27.52
N ALA A 631 15.37 -9.86 26.64
CA ALA A 631 14.48 -10.99 26.87
C ALA A 631 14.80 -11.77 28.15
N GLY A 632 16.07 -11.84 28.57
CA GLY A 632 16.47 -12.58 29.76
C GLY A 632 15.92 -11.93 31.03
N ARG A 633 15.95 -10.59 31.11
CA ARG A 633 15.35 -9.84 32.21
C ARG A 633 13.83 -9.95 32.22
N ALA A 634 13.19 -9.89 31.06
CA ALA A 634 11.75 -10.11 30.96
C ALA A 634 11.35 -11.51 31.45
N VAL A 635 12.07 -12.57 31.06
CA VAL A 635 11.81 -13.94 31.55
C VAL A 635 12.00 -14.05 33.07
N ALA A 636 12.97 -13.34 33.66
CA ALA A 636 13.15 -13.32 35.11
C ALA A 636 11.98 -12.64 35.85
N ASP A 637 11.42 -11.56 35.28
CA ASP A 637 10.20 -10.93 35.80
C ASP A 637 9.00 -11.87 35.70
N VAL A 638 8.86 -12.61 34.59
CA VAL A 638 7.81 -13.65 34.45
C VAL A 638 7.95 -14.71 35.53
N ALA A 639 9.16 -15.23 35.74
CA ALA A 639 9.43 -16.25 36.76
C ALA A 639 9.10 -15.75 38.17
N THR A 640 9.36 -14.46 38.43
CA THR A 640 8.98 -13.81 39.69
C THR A 640 7.46 -13.74 39.83
N LEU A 641 6.76 -13.13 38.87
CA LEU A 641 5.31 -12.97 38.93
C LEU A 641 4.57 -14.31 39.03
N ALA A 642 5.00 -15.31 38.25
CA ALA A 642 4.49 -16.68 38.27
C ALA A 642 4.98 -17.54 39.45
N GLY A 643 5.75 -16.94 40.37
CA GLY A 643 6.25 -17.61 41.56
C GLY A 643 5.12 -17.99 42.55
N PRO A 644 5.33 -19.06 43.35
CA PRO A 644 4.36 -19.50 44.35
C PRO A 644 4.07 -18.45 45.44
N GLU A 645 4.97 -17.50 45.67
CA GLU A 645 4.82 -16.39 46.61
C GLU A 645 3.63 -15.47 46.30
N PHE A 646 3.20 -15.40 45.03
CA PHE A 646 2.03 -14.65 44.60
C PHE A 646 0.76 -15.50 44.52
N GLY A 647 0.83 -16.78 44.89
CA GLY A 647 -0.33 -17.67 45.01
C GLY A 647 -1.18 -17.78 43.74
N GLY A 648 -0.57 -17.65 42.55
CA GLY A 648 -1.24 -17.70 41.25
C GLY A 648 -2.08 -16.45 40.92
N ARG A 649 -1.90 -15.36 41.69
CA ARG A 649 -2.45 -14.02 41.41
C ARG A 649 -3.96 -13.97 41.21
N GLN A 650 -4.73 -14.85 41.87
CA GLN A 650 -6.18 -14.82 41.77
C GLN A 650 -6.75 -13.49 42.26
N ILE A 651 -7.58 -12.87 41.42
CA ILE A 651 -8.20 -11.58 41.71
C ILE A 651 -8.92 -11.59 43.08
N GLY A 652 -8.72 -10.52 43.85
CA GLY A 652 -9.30 -10.37 45.19
C GLY A 652 -8.60 -11.21 46.29
N THR A 653 -7.45 -11.81 46.01
CA THR A 653 -6.64 -12.54 47.01
C THR A 653 -5.41 -11.74 47.45
N PRO A 654 -4.84 -12.03 48.64
CA PRO A 654 -3.58 -11.43 49.08
C PRO A 654 -2.41 -11.61 48.11
N GLY A 655 -2.42 -12.70 47.33
CA GLY A 655 -1.39 -12.97 46.31
C GLY A 655 -1.45 -12.00 45.13
N ALA A 656 -2.65 -11.70 44.63
CA ALA A 656 -2.84 -10.66 43.61
C ALA A 656 -2.49 -9.26 44.14
N ASP A 657 -2.79 -9.01 45.41
CA ASP A 657 -2.41 -7.76 46.09
C ASP A 657 -0.89 -7.62 46.19
N ALA A 658 -0.18 -8.67 46.62
CA ALA A 658 1.27 -8.68 46.66
C ALA A 658 1.91 -8.49 45.28
N ALA A 659 1.31 -9.06 44.23
CA ALA A 659 1.75 -8.85 42.85
C ALA A 659 1.55 -7.39 42.41
N ALA A 660 0.41 -6.77 42.74
CA ALA A 660 0.16 -5.36 42.47
C ALA A 660 1.21 -4.46 43.18
N ASP A 661 1.53 -4.75 44.44
CA ASP A 661 2.56 -4.04 45.20
C ASP A 661 3.97 -4.24 44.63
N TRP A 662 4.25 -5.41 44.05
CA TRP A 662 5.51 -5.66 43.35
C TRP A 662 5.59 -4.85 42.05
N ILE A 663 4.53 -4.85 41.22
CA ILE A 663 4.49 -4.07 39.97
C ILE A 663 4.60 -2.57 40.25
N ALA A 664 3.92 -2.07 41.28
CA ALA A 664 4.00 -0.66 41.67
C ALA A 664 5.43 -0.24 42.06
N ARG A 665 6.14 -1.10 42.82
CA ARG A 665 7.57 -0.89 43.13
C ARG A 665 8.43 -0.89 41.88
N GLN A 666 8.18 -1.77 40.92
CA GLN A 666 8.89 -1.74 39.63
C GLN A 666 8.67 -0.42 38.89
N PHE A 667 7.44 0.11 38.84
CA PHE A 667 7.17 1.42 38.23
C PHE A 667 7.86 2.57 38.96
N GLU A 668 7.92 2.53 40.29
CA GLU A 668 8.63 3.50 41.11
C GLU A 668 10.15 3.46 40.86
N ASP A 669 10.76 2.27 40.90
CA ASP A 669 12.19 2.06 40.65
C ASP A 669 12.60 2.51 39.24
N LEU A 670 11.68 2.44 38.27
CA LEU A 670 11.86 2.93 36.90
C LEU A 670 11.64 4.44 36.75
N GLY A 671 11.30 5.13 37.83
CA GLY A 671 11.09 6.58 37.85
C GLY A 671 9.89 7.03 37.03
N LEU A 672 8.81 6.24 37.02
CA LEU A 672 7.52 6.66 36.50
C LEU A 672 6.72 7.39 37.58
N ILE A 673 5.87 8.33 37.19
CA ILE A 673 5.04 9.07 38.14
C ILE A 673 3.68 8.37 38.33
N THR A 674 3.12 8.50 39.53
CA THR A 674 1.87 7.89 39.95
C THR A 674 0.68 8.36 39.10
N ALA A 675 -0.14 7.43 38.59
CA ALA A 675 -1.33 7.74 37.78
C ALA A 675 -2.66 7.25 38.37
N GLY A 676 -2.62 6.58 39.51
CA GLY A 676 -3.80 6.10 40.24
C GLY A 676 -4.46 7.14 41.15
N GLU A 677 -5.34 6.66 42.02
CA GLU A 677 -6.13 7.46 42.96
C GLU A 677 -5.22 8.16 43.97
N ASN A 678 -5.57 9.38 44.37
CA ASN A 678 -4.87 10.13 45.42
C ASN A 678 -3.35 10.21 45.22
N TRP A 679 -2.87 10.28 43.97
CA TRP A 679 -1.44 10.30 43.64
C TRP A 679 -0.70 9.02 44.09
N THR A 680 -1.37 7.88 44.04
CA THR A 680 -0.77 6.56 44.22
C THR A 680 -0.61 5.84 42.89
N TYR A 681 0.02 4.66 42.88
CA TYR A 681 0.00 3.78 41.72
C TYR A 681 -1.29 2.97 41.59
N PHE A 682 -2.22 3.06 42.54
CA PHE A 682 -3.35 2.13 42.61
C PHE A 682 -4.67 2.79 42.21
N GLN A 683 -5.48 2.04 41.46
CA GLN A 683 -6.92 2.27 41.33
C GLN A 683 -7.63 1.12 42.03
N THR A 684 -8.54 1.42 42.97
CA THR A 684 -9.22 0.38 43.75
C THR A 684 -10.61 0.14 43.19
N ILE A 685 -10.86 -1.07 42.70
CA ILE A 685 -12.14 -1.45 42.13
C ILE A 685 -12.87 -2.39 43.10
N ARG A 686 -14.13 -2.07 43.36
CA ARG A 686 -15.07 -2.96 44.05
C ARG A 686 -15.95 -3.63 43.01
N SER A 687 -15.92 -4.95 42.99
CA SER A 687 -16.72 -5.74 42.06
C SER A 687 -17.41 -6.88 42.78
N ARG A 688 -18.54 -7.30 42.23
CA ARG A 688 -19.27 -8.47 42.68
C ARG A 688 -19.02 -9.58 41.67
N ILE A 689 -18.33 -10.63 42.12
CA ILE A 689 -18.01 -11.80 41.29
C ILE A 689 -18.85 -13.00 41.71
N VAL A 690 -18.84 -14.03 40.87
CA VAL A 690 -19.43 -15.33 41.19
C VAL A 690 -18.31 -16.28 41.60
N ALA A 691 -18.38 -16.82 42.80
CA ALA A 691 -17.43 -17.79 43.33
C ALA A 691 -18.07 -19.18 43.43
N LEU A 692 -17.31 -20.22 43.06
CA LEU A 692 -17.72 -21.61 43.21
C LEU A 692 -17.58 -22.06 44.67
N GLN A 693 -18.57 -22.78 45.17
CA GLN A 693 -18.69 -23.33 46.51
C GLN A 693 -18.88 -24.85 46.39
N GLY A 694 -17.88 -25.62 46.84
CA GLY A 694 -17.86 -27.09 46.74
C GLY A 694 -17.21 -27.60 45.46
N GLN A 695 -17.26 -28.92 45.24
CA GLN A 695 -16.71 -29.61 44.08
C GLN A 695 -17.82 -30.25 43.25
N THR A 696 -17.62 -30.29 41.94
CA THR A 696 -18.53 -30.99 41.03
C THR A 696 -18.28 -32.50 41.08
N THR A 697 -19.35 -33.28 41.19
CA THR A 697 -19.31 -34.74 41.19
C THR A 697 -20.06 -35.30 39.99
N LEU A 698 -19.55 -36.40 39.42
CA LEU A 698 -20.17 -37.12 38.33
C LEU A 698 -20.23 -38.61 38.70
N GLU A 699 -21.45 -39.10 38.87
CA GLU A 699 -21.75 -40.52 39.03
C GLU A 699 -22.33 -41.04 37.71
N ALA A 700 -21.79 -42.13 37.18
CA ALA A 700 -22.31 -42.76 35.98
C ALA A 700 -22.52 -44.27 36.20
N TRP A 701 -23.49 -44.82 35.47
CA TRP A 701 -23.78 -46.25 35.40
C TRP A 701 -23.78 -46.67 33.94
N ASP A 702 -23.10 -47.78 33.63
CA ASP A 702 -23.06 -48.33 32.28
C ASP A 702 -24.43 -48.93 31.87
N ALA A 703 -24.56 -49.41 30.64
CA ALA A 703 -25.82 -49.95 30.14
C ALA A 703 -26.26 -51.26 30.83
N THR A 704 -25.39 -51.90 31.62
CA THR A 704 -25.71 -53.06 32.46
C THR A 704 -26.15 -52.68 33.87
N GLY A 705 -26.08 -51.39 34.21
CA GLY A 705 -26.42 -50.83 35.52
C GLY A 705 -25.28 -50.89 36.53
N GLN A 706 -24.05 -51.22 36.12
CA GLN A 706 -22.88 -51.21 37.00
C GLN A 706 -22.33 -49.78 37.15
N PRO A 707 -21.91 -49.36 38.36
CA PRO A 707 -21.34 -48.04 38.58
C PRO A 707 -19.97 -47.91 37.88
N VAL A 708 -19.75 -46.75 37.23
CA VAL A 708 -18.49 -46.39 36.57
C VAL A 708 -17.73 -45.41 37.46
N ALA A 709 -16.52 -45.79 37.87
CA ALA A 709 -15.65 -44.92 38.66
C ALA A 709 -15.05 -43.81 37.79
N LEU A 710 -15.31 -42.55 38.14
CA LEU A 710 -14.83 -41.37 37.42
C LEU A 710 -14.18 -40.38 38.41
N ALA A 711 -12.95 -39.95 38.13
CA ALA A 711 -12.20 -38.99 38.94
C ALA A 711 -12.18 -37.59 38.32
N LEU A 712 -12.43 -36.55 39.14
CA LEU A 712 -12.33 -35.14 38.72
C LEU A 712 -10.86 -34.78 38.43
N GLY A 713 -10.61 -34.14 37.29
CA GLY A 713 -9.26 -33.78 36.80
C GLY A 713 -8.47 -34.94 36.17
N GLY A 714 -9.06 -36.14 36.09
CA GLY A 714 -8.48 -37.30 35.44
C GLY A 714 -9.40 -37.90 34.38
N ASP A 715 -10.60 -38.30 34.78
CA ASP A 715 -11.61 -38.88 33.89
C ASP A 715 -12.61 -37.86 33.37
N PHE A 716 -12.88 -36.82 34.18
CA PHE A 716 -13.76 -35.72 33.80
C PHE A 716 -13.30 -34.39 34.38
N ALA A 717 -13.66 -33.29 33.73
CA ALA A 717 -13.43 -31.94 34.19
C ALA A 717 -14.64 -31.04 33.96
N GLU A 718 -14.77 -30.02 34.80
CA GLU A 718 -15.82 -29.03 34.71
C GLU A 718 -15.30 -27.79 33.97
N THR A 719 -16.04 -27.36 32.95
CA THR A 719 -15.84 -26.04 32.36
C THR A 719 -16.79 -25.05 33.03
N ALA A 720 -16.24 -24.05 33.71
CA ALA A 720 -17.00 -22.94 34.27
C ALA A 720 -17.31 -21.91 33.16
N GLU A 721 -18.12 -22.28 32.17
CA GLU A 721 -18.53 -21.35 31.11
C GLU A 721 -19.44 -20.24 31.66
N LEU A 722 -19.12 -19.00 31.26
CA LEU A 722 -19.62 -17.66 31.62
C LEU A 722 -21.13 -17.43 31.86
N PHE A 723 -22.02 -18.40 31.61
CA PHE A 723 -23.46 -18.12 31.50
C PHE A 723 -24.40 -18.98 32.34
N SER A 724 -23.93 -20.00 33.06
CA SER A 724 -24.81 -20.97 33.75
C SER A 724 -24.80 -20.74 35.28
N ARG A 725 -25.90 -20.78 36.04
CA ARG A 725 -26.61 -22.02 36.43
C ARG A 725 -27.85 -21.72 37.30
N PRO A 726 -28.99 -22.38 37.04
CA PRO A 726 -30.03 -22.56 38.06
C PRO A 726 -30.32 -24.02 38.46
N ALA A 727 -29.64 -25.03 37.91
CA ALA A 727 -29.82 -26.42 38.33
C ALA A 727 -28.63 -26.91 39.19
N ALA A 728 -28.89 -27.17 40.46
CA ALA A 728 -27.91 -27.75 41.40
C ALA A 728 -27.57 -29.22 41.08
N GLU A 729 -28.33 -29.87 40.19
CA GLU A 729 -28.24 -31.30 39.89
C GLU A 729 -28.79 -31.58 38.47
N ALA A 730 -28.11 -32.46 37.73
CA ALA A 730 -28.56 -33.02 36.45
C ALA A 730 -28.53 -34.54 36.52
N ALA A 731 -29.63 -35.22 36.18
CA ALA A 731 -29.71 -36.67 36.16
C ALA A 731 -30.56 -37.16 34.98
N GLY A 732 -30.10 -38.20 34.29
CA GLY A 732 -30.84 -38.72 33.14
C GLY A 732 -30.14 -39.89 32.45
N GLU A 733 -30.82 -40.45 31.43
CA GLU A 733 -30.20 -41.38 30.49
C GLU A 733 -29.20 -40.63 29.60
N ILE A 734 -28.09 -41.26 29.26
CA ILE A 734 -27.07 -40.72 28.37
C ILE A 734 -27.46 -41.02 26.92
N VAL A 735 -27.56 -39.98 26.10
CA VAL A 735 -27.90 -40.08 24.67
C VAL A 735 -26.74 -39.54 23.85
N TYR A 736 -26.15 -40.38 23.01
CA TYR A 736 -25.08 -39.97 22.10
C TYR A 736 -25.67 -39.23 20.90
N VAL A 737 -25.06 -38.10 20.53
CA VAL A 737 -25.50 -37.27 19.39
C VAL A 737 -24.28 -36.90 18.55
N ALA A 738 -24.38 -37.09 17.23
CA ALA A 738 -23.32 -36.76 16.27
C ALA A 738 -23.90 -36.23 14.95
N MET A 739 -23.16 -35.33 14.27
CA MET A 739 -23.58 -34.73 13.00
C MET A 739 -22.37 -34.28 12.17
N ARG A 740 -22.35 -34.48 10.86
CA ARG A 740 -21.28 -33.96 9.99
C ARG A 740 -21.72 -32.68 9.31
N ALA A 741 -21.26 -31.49 9.72
CA ALA A 741 -21.68 -30.23 9.07
C ALA A 741 -20.58 -29.15 9.10
N ASP A 742 -20.19 -28.65 7.92
CA ASP A 742 -19.11 -27.66 7.76
C ASP A 742 -19.57 -26.19 7.84
N THR A 743 -20.88 -25.86 7.78
CA THR A 743 -21.39 -24.50 8.10
C THR A 743 -22.93 -24.45 8.16
N PRO A 744 -23.55 -24.19 9.33
CA PRO A 744 -25.00 -24.08 9.42
C PRO A 744 -25.46 -22.63 9.54
N ASN A 745 -25.92 -22.05 8.43
CA ASN A 745 -26.82 -20.89 8.47
C ASN A 745 -28.29 -21.38 8.51
N THR A 746 -28.54 -22.48 9.22
CA THR A 746 -29.78 -23.27 9.15
C THR A 746 -30.72 -22.99 10.32
N LYS A 747 -32.02 -22.99 10.03
CA LYS A 747 -33.10 -22.82 11.01
C LYS A 747 -33.11 -23.99 12.01
N LEU A 748 -33.49 -23.71 13.27
CA LEU A 748 -33.62 -24.68 14.39
C LEU A 748 -34.31 -26.01 14.01
N SER A 749 -35.35 -25.95 13.19
CA SER A 749 -36.09 -27.12 12.72
C SER A 749 -35.30 -28.03 11.78
N ALA A 750 -34.39 -27.48 10.98
CA ALA A 750 -33.57 -28.25 10.03
C ALA A 750 -32.56 -29.15 10.77
N VAL A 751 -32.01 -28.65 11.88
CA VAL A 751 -31.03 -29.38 12.70
C VAL A 751 -31.68 -30.52 13.48
N ARG A 752 -32.88 -30.31 14.03
CA ARG A 752 -33.67 -31.37 14.70
C ARG A 752 -34.01 -32.50 13.73
N SER A 753 -34.45 -32.14 12.53
CA SER A 753 -34.76 -33.10 11.47
C SER A 753 -33.52 -33.87 11.02
N ALA A 754 -32.36 -33.22 10.92
CA ALA A 754 -31.10 -33.87 10.55
C ALA A 754 -30.61 -34.89 11.57
N LEU A 755 -30.86 -34.64 12.87
CA LEU A 755 -30.51 -35.55 13.97
C LEU A 755 -31.54 -36.67 14.20
N GLY A 756 -32.67 -36.63 13.48
CA GLY A 756 -33.75 -37.59 13.61
C GLY A 756 -34.60 -37.47 14.88
N PHE A 757 -34.56 -36.32 15.59
CA PHE A 757 -35.45 -36.08 16.73
C PHE A 757 -36.83 -35.61 16.26
N SER A 758 -37.90 -36.19 16.80
CA SER A 758 -39.25 -35.59 16.68
C SER A 758 -39.36 -34.30 17.48
N ASP A 759 -40.32 -33.42 17.17
CA ASP A 759 -40.54 -32.17 17.93
C ASP A 759 -40.84 -32.43 19.42
N ALA A 760 -41.54 -33.53 19.74
CA ALA A 760 -41.79 -33.96 21.11
C ALA A 760 -40.52 -34.48 21.80
N GLU A 761 -39.69 -35.26 21.09
CA GLU A 761 -38.43 -35.72 21.65
C GLU A 761 -37.42 -34.60 21.82
N ALA A 762 -37.39 -33.61 20.92
CA ALA A 762 -36.46 -32.48 20.98
C ALA A 762 -36.72 -31.56 22.19
N THR A 763 -37.90 -31.61 22.82
CA THR A 763 -38.26 -30.79 23.99
C THR A 763 -38.09 -31.51 25.33
N ARG A 764 -37.82 -32.82 25.33
CA ARG A 764 -37.51 -33.59 26.55
C ARG A 764 -36.25 -33.07 27.24
N THR A 765 -36.28 -32.99 28.57
CA THR A 765 -35.15 -32.55 29.41
C THR A 765 -34.79 -33.58 30.48
N ASP A 766 -35.08 -34.86 30.29
CA ASP A 766 -34.84 -35.96 31.24
C ASP A 766 -33.63 -36.83 30.87
N ARG A 767 -32.64 -36.22 30.20
CA ARG A 767 -31.47 -36.89 29.63
C ARG A 767 -30.21 -36.03 29.71
N ILE A 768 -29.07 -36.69 29.54
CA ILE A 768 -27.74 -36.09 29.42
C ILE A 768 -27.23 -36.40 28.02
N LEU A 769 -26.70 -35.41 27.31
CA LEU A 769 -26.14 -35.63 25.97
C LEU A 769 -24.70 -36.09 26.08
N LEU A 770 -24.28 -37.02 25.22
CA LEU A 770 -22.88 -37.40 25.02
C LEU A 770 -22.46 -36.92 23.63
N LEU A 771 -21.46 -36.04 23.59
CA LEU A 771 -21.00 -35.33 22.40
C LEU A 771 -19.50 -35.56 22.23
N ASP A 772 -18.99 -35.38 21.01
CA ASP A 772 -17.56 -35.47 20.71
C ASP A 772 -17.00 -34.08 20.40
N SER A 773 -15.87 -33.70 20.99
CA SER A 773 -15.16 -32.43 20.74
C SER A 773 -14.79 -32.23 19.27
N THR A 774 -14.58 -33.33 18.54
CA THR A 774 -14.32 -33.28 17.10
C THR A 774 -15.54 -32.84 16.29
N ASP A 775 -16.75 -32.83 16.86
CA ASP A 775 -17.91 -32.12 16.34
C ASP A 775 -17.85 -30.65 16.78
N GLU A 776 -16.95 -29.87 16.16
CA GLU A 776 -16.74 -28.46 16.50
C GLU A 776 -18.07 -27.68 16.55
N TRP A 777 -19.02 -27.98 15.67
CA TRP A 777 -20.34 -27.35 15.68
C TRP A 777 -21.22 -27.70 16.88
N LEU A 778 -21.29 -28.98 17.29
CA LEU A 778 -22.12 -29.44 18.42
C LEU A 778 -21.53 -29.01 19.77
N THR A 779 -20.26 -28.59 19.76
CA THR A 779 -19.49 -28.15 20.93
C THR A 779 -19.26 -26.64 20.92
N THR A 780 -19.73 -25.91 19.89
CA THR A 780 -19.72 -24.44 19.83
C THR A 780 -20.82 -23.83 20.71
N TYR A 781 -20.55 -22.63 21.25
CA TYR A 781 -21.49 -21.76 21.99
C TYR A 781 -22.91 -21.66 21.38
N THR A 782 -23.07 -21.68 20.06
CA THR A 782 -24.38 -21.63 19.39
C THR A 782 -25.30 -22.81 19.73
N TRP A 783 -24.76 -24.00 20.02
CA TRP A 783 -25.55 -25.20 20.34
C TRP A 783 -26.22 -25.12 21.72
N PHE A 784 -25.48 -24.63 22.71
CA PHE A 784 -25.92 -24.55 24.10
C PHE A 784 -26.84 -23.34 24.38
N TYR A 785 -26.84 -22.32 23.50
CA TYR A 785 -27.52 -21.04 23.73
C TYR A 785 -28.47 -20.55 22.62
N GLY A 786 -28.49 -21.21 21.45
CA GLY A 786 -29.27 -20.81 20.27
C GLY A 786 -28.92 -19.40 19.74
N PRO A 787 -29.37 -19.02 18.53
CA PRO A 787 -29.27 -17.63 18.09
C PRO A 787 -30.12 -16.73 19.02
N GLY A 788 -29.48 -15.77 19.69
CA GLY A 788 -30.16 -14.75 20.50
C GLY A 788 -30.78 -15.24 21.82
N GLY A 789 -30.26 -16.31 22.44
CA GLY A 789 -30.76 -16.82 23.72
C GLY A 789 -32.01 -17.71 23.61
N SER A 790 -32.25 -18.29 22.42
CA SER A 790 -33.31 -19.28 22.19
C SER A 790 -32.94 -20.63 22.84
N PRO A 791 -33.91 -21.50 23.18
CA PRO A 791 -33.62 -22.82 23.77
C PRO A 791 -32.66 -23.64 22.90
N ALA A 792 -31.82 -24.46 23.53
CA ALA A 792 -30.91 -25.40 22.86
C ALA A 792 -31.64 -26.21 21.75
N TYR A 793 -30.89 -26.58 20.71
CA TYR A 793 -31.43 -27.31 19.55
C TYR A 793 -32.14 -28.61 19.95
N VAL A 794 -31.68 -29.26 21.03
CA VAL A 794 -32.26 -30.44 21.67
C VAL A 794 -32.25 -30.23 23.20
N GLY A 795 -33.37 -30.46 23.87
CA GLY A 795 -33.48 -30.36 25.33
C GLY A 795 -32.66 -31.43 26.05
N ALA A 796 -31.97 -31.06 27.13
CA ALA A 796 -31.25 -31.96 28.04
C ALA A 796 -30.91 -31.23 29.35
N GLN A 797 -30.52 -31.98 30.39
CA GLN A 797 -30.13 -31.41 31.69
C GLN A 797 -28.65 -31.05 31.78
N ALA A 798 -27.80 -31.75 31.04
CA ALA A 798 -26.36 -31.54 30.96
C ALA A 798 -25.80 -32.19 29.68
N ALA A 799 -24.57 -31.87 29.33
CA ALA A 799 -23.81 -32.55 28.29
C ALA A 799 -22.46 -33.06 28.83
N LEU A 800 -22.06 -34.24 28.36
CA LEU A 800 -20.75 -34.84 28.50
C LEU A 800 -20.04 -34.70 27.14
N VAL A 801 -18.91 -34.01 27.09
CA VAL A 801 -18.15 -33.77 25.85
C VAL A 801 -16.85 -34.57 25.90
N ILE A 802 -16.65 -35.43 24.92
CA ILE A 802 -15.46 -36.28 24.81
C ILE A 802 -14.33 -35.47 24.17
N THR A 803 -13.18 -35.36 24.82
CA THR A 803 -12.00 -34.68 24.28
C THR A 803 -10.78 -35.57 24.24
N ASP A 804 -10.05 -35.53 23.12
CA ASP A 804 -8.75 -36.17 22.99
C ASP A 804 -7.60 -35.28 23.53
N ASP A 805 -7.88 -34.02 23.87
CA ASP A 805 -6.92 -33.10 24.48
C ASP A 805 -6.84 -33.35 26.00
N PRO A 806 -5.72 -33.90 26.52
CA PRO A 806 -5.56 -34.19 27.94
C PRO A 806 -5.49 -32.92 28.79
N ASP A 807 -5.06 -31.78 28.23
CA ASP A 807 -4.87 -30.54 28.98
C ASP A 807 -6.21 -29.92 29.39
N VAL A 808 -7.30 -30.22 28.67
CA VAL A 808 -8.66 -29.82 29.04
C VAL A 808 -9.05 -30.36 30.42
N MET A 809 -8.52 -31.52 30.84
CA MET A 809 -8.79 -32.06 32.18
C MET A 809 -8.14 -31.24 33.29
N LEU A 810 -7.08 -30.50 32.97
CA LEU A 810 -6.30 -29.69 33.89
C LEU A 810 -6.70 -28.22 33.88
N ARG A 811 -7.47 -27.79 32.87
CA ARG A 811 -7.92 -26.40 32.73
C ARG A 811 -8.79 -25.96 33.90
N ARG A 812 -8.61 -24.71 34.29
CA ARG A 812 -9.44 -24.04 35.30
C ARG A 812 -9.89 -22.69 34.77
N GLU A 813 -11.12 -22.34 35.06
CA GLU A 813 -11.72 -21.06 34.66
C GLU A 813 -12.35 -20.40 35.89
N LEU A 814 -12.37 -19.07 35.92
CA LEU A 814 -13.14 -18.33 36.91
C LEU A 814 -14.50 -17.94 36.31
N PRO A 815 -15.61 -18.09 37.07
CA PRO A 815 -16.91 -17.65 36.58
C PRO A 815 -16.90 -16.13 36.32
N GLY A 816 -17.11 -15.73 35.06
CA GLY A 816 -17.14 -14.32 34.70
C GLY A 816 -18.29 -13.53 35.32
N SER A 817 -18.20 -12.20 35.31
CA SER A 817 -19.32 -11.33 35.68
C SER A 817 -20.40 -11.36 34.61
N SER A 818 -21.67 -11.58 34.99
CA SER A 818 -22.83 -11.66 34.09
C SER A 818 -22.82 -10.59 32.98
N MET A 819 -22.90 -10.98 31.71
CA MET A 819 -23.02 -10.02 30.60
C MET A 819 -24.27 -9.13 30.75
N PRO A 820 -24.16 -7.82 30.48
CA PRO A 820 -25.33 -6.96 30.32
C PRO A 820 -26.09 -7.36 29.05
N GLY A 821 -27.32 -7.85 29.19
CA GLY A 821 -28.25 -8.04 28.07
C GLY A 821 -28.69 -9.48 27.78
N THR A 822 -28.13 -10.49 28.44
CA THR A 822 -28.78 -11.80 28.51
C THR A 822 -29.93 -11.69 29.51
N GLY A 823 -31.17 -11.66 29.00
CA GLY A 823 -32.35 -11.64 29.86
C GLY A 823 -32.37 -12.83 30.83
N PRO A 824 -33.11 -12.76 31.95
CA PRO A 824 -33.21 -13.80 32.98
C PRO A 824 -33.79 -15.16 32.51
N THR A 825 -33.96 -15.36 31.20
CA THR A 825 -34.64 -16.49 30.56
C THR A 825 -33.70 -17.50 29.90
N ALA A 826 -32.41 -17.18 29.69
CA ALA A 826 -31.46 -18.16 29.22
C ALA A 826 -31.06 -19.09 30.38
N ARG A 827 -31.55 -20.33 30.39
CA ARG A 827 -31.09 -21.40 31.27
C ARG A 827 -30.09 -22.24 30.50
N PRO A 828 -28.79 -22.09 30.70
CA PRO A 828 -27.86 -22.85 29.90
C PRO A 828 -27.60 -24.21 30.51
N MET A 829 -27.34 -25.15 29.61
CA MET A 829 -27.09 -26.53 29.94
C MET A 829 -25.65 -26.68 30.45
N PRO A 830 -25.42 -27.19 31.68
CA PRO A 830 -24.09 -27.50 32.18
C PRO A 830 -23.35 -28.49 31.30
N VAL A 831 -22.03 -28.30 31.14
CA VAL A 831 -21.15 -29.16 30.33
C VAL A 831 -20.03 -29.73 31.20
N LEU A 832 -19.76 -31.03 31.08
CA LEU A 832 -18.60 -31.70 31.65
C LEU A 832 -17.80 -32.31 30.50
N TRP A 833 -16.49 -32.11 30.53
CA TRP A 833 -15.58 -32.78 29.61
C TRP A 833 -15.18 -34.13 30.19
N ILE A 834 -15.08 -35.16 29.35
CA ILE A 834 -14.66 -36.50 29.75
C ILE A 834 -13.59 -37.03 28.80
N THR A 835 -12.75 -37.94 29.29
CA THR A 835 -11.75 -38.61 28.47
C THR A 835 -12.39 -39.68 27.56
N PRO A 836 -11.74 -40.09 26.46
CA PRO A 836 -12.22 -41.17 25.61
C PRO A 836 -12.39 -42.48 26.38
N ASP A 837 -11.48 -42.73 27.33
CA ASP A 837 -11.49 -43.93 28.18
C ASP A 837 -12.66 -43.92 29.19
N ALA A 838 -13.00 -42.75 29.73
CA ALA A 838 -14.22 -42.57 30.53
C ALA A 838 -15.48 -42.80 29.69
N ALA A 839 -15.51 -42.30 28.44
CA ALA A 839 -16.63 -42.51 27.53
C ALA A 839 -16.83 -43.99 27.17
N ASP A 840 -15.77 -44.73 26.85
CA ASP A 840 -15.85 -46.17 26.57
C ASP A 840 -16.31 -46.98 27.78
N ARG A 841 -15.88 -46.61 29.00
CA ARG A 841 -16.39 -47.23 30.24
C ARG A 841 -17.86 -46.95 30.47
N ILE A 842 -18.34 -45.74 30.17
CA ILE A 842 -19.77 -45.38 30.24
C ILE A 842 -20.59 -46.16 29.20
N LEU A 843 -20.05 -46.33 27.99
CA LEU A 843 -20.71 -47.03 26.89
C LEU A 843 -20.69 -48.56 27.04
N ASN A 844 -20.01 -49.10 28.06
CA ASN A 844 -19.94 -50.53 28.28
C ASN A 844 -21.33 -51.19 28.37
N GLY A 845 -21.50 -52.32 27.70
CA GLY A 845 -22.77 -53.05 27.61
C GLY A 845 -23.85 -52.40 26.73
N SER A 846 -23.61 -51.22 26.13
CA SER A 846 -24.59 -50.53 25.26
C SER A 846 -24.71 -51.16 23.86
N GLY A 847 -23.75 -52.01 23.49
CA GLY A 847 -23.59 -52.54 22.13
C GLY A 847 -22.78 -51.65 21.20
N TYR A 848 -22.28 -50.51 21.69
CA TYR A 848 -21.43 -49.56 20.97
C TYR A 848 -20.14 -49.27 21.76
N ASN A 849 -19.07 -48.92 21.05
CA ASN A 849 -17.87 -48.31 21.62
C ASN A 849 -17.56 -46.99 20.89
N LEU A 850 -16.71 -46.15 21.47
CA LEU A 850 -16.44 -44.82 20.94
C LEU A 850 -15.86 -44.87 19.52
N ALA A 851 -14.95 -45.81 19.25
CA ALA A 851 -14.38 -46.00 17.91
C ALA A 851 -15.45 -46.26 16.84
N ALA A 852 -16.39 -47.18 17.11
CA ALA A 852 -17.49 -47.48 16.18
C ALA A 852 -18.46 -46.30 16.01
N LEU A 853 -18.66 -45.49 17.05
CA LEU A 853 -19.48 -44.27 16.96
C LEU A 853 -18.81 -43.19 16.11
N ARG A 854 -17.49 -43.00 16.26
CA ARG A 854 -16.67 -42.10 15.42
C ARG A 854 -16.63 -42.57 13.96
N ASP A 855 -16.44 -43.87 13.71
CA ASP A 855 -16.48 -44.45 12.35
C ASP A 855 -17.85 -44.24 11.68
N ARG A 856 -18.93 -44.48 12.42
CA ARG A 856 -20.29 -44.25 11.93
C ARG A 856 -20.54 -42.79 11.59
N ARG A 857 -19.99 -41.86 12.37
CA ARG A 857 -20.06 -40.42 12.09
C ARG A 857 -19.28 -40.05 10.84
N ALA A 858 -18.06 -40.56 10.68
CA ALA A 858 -17.23 -40.28 9.50
C ALA A 858 -17.93 -40.69 8.19
N ALA A 859 -18.79 -41.72 8.26
CA ALA A 859 -19.58 -42.24 7.14
C ALA A 859 -20.85 -41.42 6.79
N LEU A 860 -21.26 -40.44 7.60
CA LEU A 860 -22.43 -39.58 7.31
C LEU A 860 -22.19 -38.69 6.09
N ALA A 861 -23.21 -38.17 5.42
CA ALA A 861 -23.05 -37.08 4.44
C ALA A 861 -23.05 -35.69 5.13
N ASP A 862 -22.65 -34.64 4.41
CA ASP A 862 -22.68 -33.27 4.97
C ASP A 862 -24.12 -32.82 5.23
N GLY A 863 -24.38 -32.34 6.45
CA GLY A 863 -25.70 -31.98 6.95
C GLY A 863 -26.49 -33.13 7.56
N GLU A 864 -25.97 -34.36 7.60
CA GLU A 864 -26.62 -35.51 8.24
C GLU A 864 -26.12 -35.72 9.67
N GLY A 865 -27.00 -36.25 10.52
CA GLY A 865 -26.67 -36.63 11.90
C GLY A 865 -27.54 -37.75 12.43
N PHE A 866 -27.26 -38.18 13.65
CA PHE A 866 -28.05 -39.20 14.34
C PHE A 866 -27.97 -39.03 15.85
N HIS A 867 -28.91 -39.67 16.54
CA HIS A 867 -28.87 -39.86 17.98
C HIS A 867 -29.03 -41.34 18.34
N LEU A 868 -28.42 -41.77 19.45
CA LEU A 868 -28.49 -43.14 19.95
C LEU A 868 -28.69 -43.14 21.47
N ALA A 869 -29.71 -43.87 21.93
CA ALA A 869 -29.92 -44.14 23.35
C ALA A 869 -28.90 -45.18 23.82
N THR A 870 -28.02 -44.81 24.75
CA THR A 870 -26.94 -45.70 25.23
C THR A 870 -27.41 -46.65 26.33
N ARG A 871 -28.57 -46.41 26.95
CA ARG A 871 -29.07 -47.03 28.19
C ARG A 871 -28.21 -46.77 29.43
N ALA A 872 -27.04 -46.16 29.29
CA ALA A 872 -26.24 -45.69 30.41
C ALA A 872 -26.95 -44.50 31.08
N ARG A 873 -26.68 -44.28 32.36
CA ARG A 873 -27.25 -43.17 33.13
C ARG A 873 -26.14 -42.39 33.81
N ALA A 874 -26.33 -41.09 33.97
CA ALA A 874 -25.45 -40.27 34.78
C ALA A 874 -26.24 -39.33 35.69
N ARG A 875 -25.59 -38.96 36.79
CA ARG A 875 -26.00 -37.95 37.74
C ARG A 875 -24.80 -37.04 38.01
N ALA A 876 -24.93 -35.76 37.70
CA ALA A 876 -23.94 -34.74 37.95
C ALA A 876 -24.46 -33.76 39.00
N GLN A 877 -23.69 -33.52 40.05
CA GLN A 877 -23.95 -32.46 41.02
C GLN A 877 -22.91 -31.37 40.83
N PHE A 878 -23.35 -30.18 40.46
CA PHE A 878 -22.46 -29.07 40.13
C PHE A 878 -22.13 -28.24 41.37
N ALA A 879 -20.91 -27.70 41.44
CA ALA A 879 -20.53 -26.77 42.50
C ALA A 879 -21.52 -25.59 42.58
N ALA A 880 -21.94 -25.26 43.79
CA ALA A 880 -22.86 -24.17 44.03
C ALA A 880 -22.17 -22.84 43.73
N VAL A 881 -22.93 -21.84 43.28
CA VAL A 881 -22.40 -20.50 43.02
C VAL A 881 -22.87 -19.54 44.10
N ALA A 882 -21.95 -18.74 44.63
CA ALA A 882 -22.26 -17.66 45.56
C ALA A 882 -21.75 -16.34 44.99
N GLN A 883 -22.56 -15.28 45.12
CA GLN A 883 -22.08 -13.93 44.85
C GLN A 883 -21.12 -13.52 45.98
N GLN A 884 -19.96 -13.02 45.60
CA GLN A 884 -18.95 -12.54 46.52
C GLN A 884 -18.54 -11.12 46.12
N ASP A 885 -18.63 -10.19 47.07
CA ASP A 885 -18.09 -8.85 46.91
C ASP A 885 -16.57 -8.93 47.16
N ILE A 886 -15.79 -8.55 46.15
CA ILE A 886 -14.33 -8.48 46.21
C ILE A 886 -13.86 -7.05 45.96
N THR A 887 -12.67 -6.77 46.45
CA THR A 887 -11.93 -5.54 46.11
C THR A 887 -10.61 -5.96 45.48
N TYR A 888 -10.23 -5.31 44.39
CA TYR A 888 -8.96 -5.54 43.71
C TYR A 888 -8.38 -4.22 43.20
N ARG A 889 -7.13 -4.26 42.74
CA ARG A 889 -6.37 -3.06 42.38
C ARG A 889 -5.89 -3.14 40.94
N ASN A 890 -5.95 -2.03 40.20
CA ASN A 890 -5.11 -1.86 39.01
C ASN A 890 -3.88 -1.05 39.39
N VAL A 891 -2.77 -1.27 38.71
CA VAL A 891 -1.51 -0.55 38.89
C VAL A 891 -1.27 0.37 37.70
N MET A 892 -1.18 1.67 37.95
CA MET A 892 -1.14 2.72 36.94
C MET A 892 0.01 3.70 37.18
N ALA A 893 0.83 3.90 36.15
CA ALA A 893 1.90 4.89 36.15
C ALA A 893 1.90 5.67 34.83
N MET A 894 2.39 6.90 34.84
CA MET A 894 2.52 7.70 33.62
C MET A 894 3.95 8.21 33.43
N TRP A 895 4.29 8.47 32.19
CA TRP A 895 5.50 9.15 31.75
C TRP A 895 5.08 10.38 30.92
N PRO A 896 5.26 11.60 31.43
CA PRO A 896 4.86 12.82 30.72
C PRO A 896 5.58 12.99 29.39
N GLY A 897 4.85 13.49 28.38
CA GLY A 897 5.43 13.90 27.11
C GLY A 897 6.24 15.20 27.22
N GLU A 898 7.30 15.34 26.42
CA GLU A 898 8.12 16.57 26.37
C GLU A 898 7.71 17.54 25.25
N ASP A 899 6.88 17.10 24.29
CA ASP A 899 6.54 17.91 23.12
C ASP A 899 5.28 18.76 23.41
N VAL A 900 5.47 20.07 23.54
CA VAL A 900 4.39 21.03 23.84
C VAL A 900 3.28 21.01 22.80
N ALA A 901 3.55 20.60 21.55
CA ALA A 901 2.52 20.49 20.53
C ALA A 901 1.65 19.23 20.68
N LEU A 902 2.06 18.28 21.53
CA LEU A 902 1.44 16.97 21.74
C LEU A 902 1.16 16.70 23.22
N ASP A 903 1.23 17.73 24.07
CA ASP A 903 1.07 17.65 25.51
C ASP A 903 -0.36 17.26 25.95
N SER A 904 -1.34 17.50 25.09
CA SER A 904 -2.73 17.05 25.24
C SER A 904 -3.01 15.65 24.70
N GLU A 905 -2.00 14.89 24.24
CA GLU A 905 -2.16 13.56 23.66
C GLU A 905 -1.49 12.47 24.50
N MET A 906 -2.06 11.26 24.45
CA MET A 906 -1.63 10.11 25.26
C MET A 906 -1.60 8.80 24.47
N VAL A 907 -0.61 7.96 24.75
CA VAL A 907 -0.54 6.55 24.35
C VAL A 907 -0.72 5.69 25.60
N VAL A 908 -1.51 4.62 25.51
CA VAL A 908 -1.69 3.68 26.62
C VAL A 908 -1.03 2.35 26.27
N LEU A 909 -0.22 1.82 27.19
CA LEU A 909 0.38 0.50 27.13
C LEU A 909 -0.16 -0.31 28.31
N MET A 910 -0.68 -1.51 28.05
CA MET A 910 -1.34 -2.30 29.07
C MET A 910 -1.14 -3.80 28.94
N ALA A 911 -1.27 -4.48 30.08
CA ALA A 911 -1.32 -5.94 30.21
C ALA A 911 -2.14 -6.27 31.47
N TYR A 912 -2.86 -7.38 31.47
CA TYR A 912 -3.47 -7.85 32.72
C TYR A 912 -2.49 -8.72 33.50
N TYR A 913 -2.66 -8.79 34.82
CA TYR A 913 -1.71 -9.47 35.70
C TYR A 913 -2.35 -10.50 36.64
N ASP A 914 -3.68 -10.47 36.78
CA ASP A 914 -4.40 -11.46 37.57
C ASP A 914 -4.33 -12.84 36.91
N GLY A 915 -4.34 -13.89 37.72
CA GLY A 915 -4.31 -15.29 37.31
C GLY A 915 -5.44 -16.10 37.95
N LEU A 916 -5.39 -17.43 37.82
CA LEU A 916 -6.44 -18.31 38.34
C LEU A 916 -6.24 -18.72 39.81
N GLY A 917 -5.04 -18.58 40.38
CA GLY A 917 -4.73 -18.94 41.77
C GLY A 917 -4.50 -20.42 42.02
N VAL A 918 -4.96 -20.92 43.17
CA VAL A 918 -4.81 -22.34 43.57
C VAL A 918 -6.15 -23.05 43.51
N GLY A 919 -6.25 -24.10 42.68
CA GLY A 919 -7.47 -24.87 42.43
C GLY A 919 -7.24 -26.33 42.76
N ASN A 920 -8.09 -26.92 43.61
CA ASN A 920 -7.95 -28.31 44.08
C ASN A 920 -6.54 -28.63 44.63
N GLY A 921 -5.86 -27.65 45.25
CA GLY A 921 -4.51 -27.80 45.78
C GLY A 921 -3.38 -27.65 44.75
N VAL A 922 -3.69 -27.40 43.48
CA VAL A 922 -2.73 -27.18 42.39
C VAL A 922 -2.62 -25.69 42.09
N LEU A 923 -1.39 -25.19 41.95
CA LEU A 923 -1.10 -23.80 41.59
C LEU A 923 -1.26 -23.62 40.07
N TYR A 924 -1.92 -22.53 39.67
CA TYR A 924 -2.02 -22.07 38.29
C TYR A 924 -1.18 -20.79 38.15
N PRO A 925 0.05 -20.89 37.61
CA PRO A 925 1.02 -19.80 37.71
C PRO A 925 0.79 -18.65 36.75
N GLY A 926 0.13 -18.85 35.60
CA GLY A 926 -0.20 -17.80 34.63
C GLY A 926 1.02 -17.16 33.95
N ALA A 927 2.08 -17.93 33.68
CA ALA A 927 3.36 -17.41 33.22
C ALA A 927 3.30 -16.79 31.81
N ASN A 928 2.74 -17.50 30.84
CA ASN A 928 2.52 -17.03 29.48
C ASN A 928 1.28 -16.14 29.41
N ASP A 929 0.19 -16.56 30.03
CA ASP A 929 -1.13 -15.95 29.83
C ASP A 929 -1.14 -14.44 30.16
N ASN A 930 -0.65 -14.11 31.36
CA ASN A 930 -0.71 -12.75 31.91
C ASN A 930 0.66 -12.20 32.36
N ALA A 931 1.52 -12.99 33.04
CA ALA A 931 2.79 -12.49 33.54
C ALA A 931 3.76 -12.06 32.41
N SER A 932 3.73 -12.74 31.26
CA SER A 932 4.54 -12.41 30.08
C SER A 932 4.25 -11.01 29.53
N GLY A 933 2.98 -10.57 29.57
CA GLY A 933 2.57 -9.24 29.13
C GLY A 933 3.14 -8.15 30.04
N VAL A 934 3.00 -8.32 31.36
CA VAL A 934 3.51 -7.38 32.37
C VAL A 934 5.04 -7.31 32.32
N ALA A 935 5.73 -8.44 32.23
CA ALA A 935 7.18 -8.47 32.11
C ALA A 935 7.68 -7.76 30.83
N THR A 936 6.97 -7.93 29.72
CA THR A 936 7.27 -7.21 28.47
C THR A 936 7.10 -5.70 28.65
N LEU A 937 6.05 -5.26 29.35
CA LEU A 937 5.81 -3.86 29.68
C LEU A 937 6.96 -3.27 30.51
N LEU A 938 7.42 -3.98 31.54
CA LEU A 938 8.51 -3.55 32.42
C LEU A 938 9.84 -3.43 31.67
N GLU A 939 10.20 -4.42 30.84
CA GLU A 939 11.44 -4.37 30.07
C GLU A 939 11.40 -3.33 28.95
N LEU A 940 10.24 -3.05 28.36
CA LEU A 940 10.05 -1.91 27.44
C LEU A 940 10.41 -0.59 28.13
N ILE A 941 9.89 -0.36 29.34
CA ILE A 941 10.19 0.86 30.11
C ILE A 941 11.70 0.93 30.41
N ARG A 942 12.32 -0.17 30.86
CA ARG A 942 13.76 -0.23 31.13
C ARG A 942 14.59 0.11 29.90
N SER A 943 14.25 -0.48 28.76
CA SER A 943 14.91 -0.25 27.48
C SER A 943 14.81 1.21 27.05
N TRP A 944 13.62 1.81 27.19
CA TRP A 944 13.39 3.22 26.88
C TRP A 944 14.19 4.16 27.79
N LYS A 945 14.22 3.88 29.10
CA LYS A 945 15.00 4.67 30.07
C LYS A 945 16.50 4.55 29.83
N ALA A 946 17.00 3.34 29.57
CA ALA A 946 18.41 3.09 29.29
C ALA A 946 18.90 3.84 28.04
N TRP A 947 18.01 4.07 27.09
CA TRP A 947 18.30 4.80 25.86
C TRP A 947 17.99 6.31 25.91
N ASP A 948 17.68 6.84 27.10
CA ASP A 948 17.27 8.24 27.31
C ASP A 948 16.11 8.65 26.37
N PHE A 949 15.16 7.74 26.18
CA PHE A 949 14.00 8.01 25.34
C PHE A 949 13.12 9.09 25.99
N LYS A 950 12.86 10.13 25.22
CA LYS A 950 11.99 11.25 25.60
C LYS A 950 10.67 11.13 24.85
N PRO A 951 9.61 10.60 25.49
CA PRO A 951 8.34 10.43 24.82
C PRO A 951 7.79 11.80 24.45
N LYS A 952 7.30 11.94 23.20
CA LYS A 952 6.69 13.20 22.76
C LYS A 952 5.31 13.42 23.35
N ARG A 953 4.55 12.33 23.47
CA ARG A 953 3.22 12.26 24.08
C ARG A 953 3.34 11.69 25.47
N THR A 954 2.36 11.96 26.31
CA THR A 954 2.26 11.25 27.59
C THR A 954 2.04 9.77 27.32
N VAL A 955 2.74 8.90 28.05
CA VAL A 955 2.54 7.45 28.01
C VAL A 955 1.94 6.99 29.32
N LEU A 956 0.80 6.32 29.28
CA LEU A 956 0.16 5.71 30.44
C LEU A 956 0.41 4.21 30.42
N PHE A 957 0.97 3.68 31.49
CA PHE A 957 1.23 2.27 31.71
C PHE A 957 0.18 1.73 32.68
N VAL A 958 -0.50 0.65 32.30
CA VAL A 958 -1.59 0.06 33.09
C VAL A 958 -1.39 -1.45 33.19
N ALA A 959 -1.07 -1.94 34.39
CA ALA A 959 -1.21 -3.35 34.73
C ALA A 959 -2.55 -3.54 35.44
N TRP A 960 -3.51 -4.18 34.78
CA TRP A 960 -4.89 -4.27 35.26
C TRP A 960 -5.27 -5.68 35.74
N ALA A 961 -6.32 -5.78 36.54
CA ALA A 961 -6.88 -7.04 37.00
C ALA A 961 -8.35 -7.19 36.56
N GLY A 962 -8.77 -8.43 36.29
CA GLY A 962 -10.10 -8.79 35.79
C GLY A 962 -10.06 -9.53 34.45
N GLY A 963 -8.88 -9.76 33.87
CA GLY A 963 -8.73 -10.46 32.59
C GLY A 963 -9.24 -11.89 32.67
N GLU A 964 -8.92 -12.57 33.78
CA GLU A 964 -9.32 -13.96 34.08
C GLU A 964 -10.82 -14.09 34.41
N LEU A 965 -11.50 -12.96 34.64
CA LEU A 965 -12.97 -12.90 34.76
C LEU A 965 -13.65 -12.59 33.43
N HIS A 966 -12.88 -12.59 32.34
CA HIS A 966 -13.28 -12.19 30.99
C HIS A 966 -13.86 -10.78 30.93
N GLN A 967 -13.38 -9.88 31.79
CA GLN A 967 -13.75 -8.47 31.75
C GLN A 967 -13.01 -7.77 30.61
N THR A 968 -13.60 -6.68 30.11
CA THR A 968 -12.95 -5.83 29.11
C THR A 968 -12.28 -4.64 29.81
N PRO A 969 -11.10 -4.21 29.34
CA PRO A 969 -10.43 -3.06 29.92
C PRO A 969 -11.26 -1.79 29.70
N ALA A 970 -11.80 -1.24 30.78
CA ALA A 970 -12.69 -0.09 30.75
C ALA A 970 -11.88 1.21 30.77
N LEU A 971 -11.31 1.60 29.62
CA LEU A 971 -10.39 2.75 29.53
C LEU A 971 -10.94 4.05 30.14
N TYR A 972 -12.25 4.30 30.00
CA TYR A 972 -12.90 5.46 30.61
C TYR A 972 -12.81 5.46 32.15
N GLN A 973 -12.85 4.28 32.79
CA GLN A 973 -12.68 4.15 34.24
C GLN A 973 -11.24 4.48 34.64
N TYR A 974 -10.25 4.01 33.86
CA TYR A 974 -8.84 4.31 34.12
C TYR A 974 -8.57 5.82 34.02
N LEU A 975 -9.09 6.46 32.97
CA LEU A 975 -8.94 7.91 32.75
C LEU A 975 -9.70 8.75 33.80
N GLY A 976 -10.79 8.22 34.35
CA GLY A 976 -11.57 8.87 35.41
C GLY A 976 -10.93 8.79 36.80
N THR A 977 -9.89 7.96 36.99
CA THR A 977 -9.24 7.72 38.29
C THR A 977 -8.57 8.97 38.88
N ARG A 978 -8.03 9.82 38.01
CA ARG A 978 -7.28 11.02 38.40
C ARG A 978 -7.66 12.20 37.53
N SER A 979 -7.93 13.33 38.17
CA SER A 979 -8.17 14.61 37.49
C SER A 979 -6.97 14.97 36.58
N GLY A 980 -7.26 15.34 35.33
CA GLY A 980 -6.28 15.66 34.30
C GLY A 980 -5.99 14.53 33.31
N LEU A 981 -6.23 13.25 33.66
CA LEU A 981 -6.05 12.14 32.70
C LEU A 981 -7.19 12.07 31.68
N SER A 982 -8.41 12.38 32.09
CA SER A 982 -9.59 12.48 31.21
C SER A 982 -9.49 13.60 30.18
N ASP A 983 -8.64 14.60 30.42
CA ASP A 983 -8.47 15.76 29.54
C ASP A 983 -7.49 15.47 28.39
N LEU A 984 -6.74 14.37 28.49
CA LEU A 984 -5.79 13.92 27.48
C LEU A 984 -6.47 13.04 26.43
N LYS A 985 -6.20 13.31 25.16
CA LYS A 985 -6.70 12.54 24.02
C LYS A 985 -5.88 11.26 23.84
N VAL A 986 -6.50 10.10 24.04
CA VAL A 986 -5.89 8.80 23.73
C VAL A 986 -5.78 8.62 22.21
N VAL A 987 -4.55 8.48 21.69
CA VAL A 987 -4.28 8.31 20.26
C VAL A 987 -4.01 6.86 19.86
N ALA A 988 -3.59 6.02 20.81
CA ALA A 988 -3.30 4.61 20.60
C ALA A 988 -3.32 3.84 21.94
N VAL A 989 -3.79 2.61 21.90
CA VAL A 989 -3.74 1.63 22.99
C VAL A 989 -3.02 0.38 22.50
N PHE A 990 -2.07 -0.13 23.27
CA PHE A 990 -1.40 -1.40 23.02
C PHE A 990 -1.64 -2.32 24.21
N GLU A 991 -2.20 -3.48 23.94
CA GLU A 991 -2.35 -4.56 24.91
C GLU A 991 -1.45 -5.72 24.49
N VAL A 992 -0.75 -6.28 25.47
CA VAL A 992 0.21 -7.36 25.26
C VAL A 992 -0.14 -8.50 26.20
N GLU A 993 -0.52 -9.65 25.64
CA GLU A 993 -0.94 -10.84 26.39
C GLU A 993 -0.54 -12.12 25.65
N GLY A 994 -0.25 -13.22 26.37
CA GLY A 994 0.16 -14.48 25.75
C GLY A 994 1.37 -14.36 24.82
N VAL A 995 2.41 -13.62 25.24
CA VAL A 995 3.60 -13.32 24.42
C VAL A 995 4.83 -14.17 24.77
N GLY A 996 4.76 -14.96 25.83
CA GLY A 996 5.83 -15.83 26.29
C GLY A 996 5.92 -17.18 25.56
N ALA A 997 4.80 -17.73 25.09
CA ALA A 997 4.70 -19.06 24.52
C ALA A 997 3.63 -19.13 23.42
N GLY A 998 3.70 -20.15 22.57
CA GLY A 998 2.76 -20.39 21.46
C GLY A 998 3.42 -21.06 20.27
N GLU A 999 2.69 -21.26 19.19
CA GLU A 999 3.10 -21.94 17.97
C GLU A 999 3.65 -21.00 16.89
N GLY A 1000 4.51 -21.54 16.04
CA GLY A 1000 5.03 -20.87 14.84
C GLY A 1000 5.95 -19.67 15.10
N ASP A 1001 6.33 -19.03 14.00
CA ASP A 1001 7.31 -17.93 13.94
C ASP A 1001 6.68 -16.54 13.68
N ALA A 1002 5.35 -16.48 13.52
CA ALA A 1002 4.63 -15.24 13.24
C ALA A 1002 3.63 -14.93 14.35
N MET A 1003 3.71 -13.72 14.91
CA MET A 1003 2.75 -13.23 15.90
C MET A 1003 1.38 -12.95 15.28
N LEU A 1004 0.36 -12.86 16.12
CA LEU A 1004 -0.99 -12.48 15.73
C LEU A 1004 -1.34 -11.11 16.29
N ALA A 1005 -1.74 -10.21 15.40
CA ALA A 1005 -2.58 -9.08 15.77
C ALA A 1005 -4.03 -9.54 15.68
N TRP A 1006 -4.78 -9.29 16.75
CA TRP A 1006 -6.14 -9.78 16.89
C TRP A 1006 -7.08 -9.15 15.87
N ARG A 1007 -8.11 -9.89 15.46
CA ARG A 1007 -9.15 -9.38 14.54
C ARG A 1007 -9.83 -8.10 15.03
N SER A 1008 -9.92 -7.87 16.34
CA SER A 1008 -10.49 -6.65 16.94
C SER A 1008 -9.53 -5.46 16.98
N SER A 1009 -8.28 -5.62 16.51
CA SER A 1009 -7.29 -4.54 16.49
C SER A 1009 -7.58 -3.52 15.41
N SER A 1010 -7.28 -2.26 15.69
CA SER A 1010 -7.28 -1.16 14.73
C SER A 1010 -6.28 -1.43 13.60
N ASP A 1011 -6.77 -1.42 12.37
CA ASP A 1011 -5.96 -1.62 11.17
C ASP A 1011 -4.79 -0.64 11.08
N ARG A 1012 -5.04 0.64 11.43
CA ARG A 1012 -4.02 1.71 11.38
C ARG A 1012 -2.83 1.40 12.29
N ILE A 1013 -3.10 0.98 13.52
CA ILE A 1013 -2.03 0.63 14.48
C ILE A 1013 -1.37 -0.68 14.06
N THR A 1014 -2.16 -1.65 13.63
CA THR A 1014 -1.69 -2.95 13.16
C THR A 1014 -0.70 -2.83 12.01
N GLU A 1015 -0.99 -1.98 11.02
CA GLU A 1015 -0.08 -1.73 9.91
C GLU A 1015 1.20 -1.03 10.37
N MET A 1016 1.09 -0.04 11.26
CA MET A 1016 2.23 0.67 11.82
C MET A 1016 3.19 -0.29 12.55
N VAL A 1017 2.65 -1.18 13.39
CA VAL A 1017 3.43 -2.19 14.11
C VAL A 1017 4.03 -3.20 13.14
N GLN A 1018 3.25 -3.70 12.16
CA GLN A 1018 3.76 -4.60 11.13
C GLN A 1018 4.88 -3.98 10.28
N MET A 1019 4.80 -2.70 9.95
CA MET A 1019 5.84 -1.99 9.24
C MET A 1019 7.14 -1.93 10.05
N GLY A 1020 7.05 -1.68 11.35
CA GLY A 1020 8.19 -1.74 12.28
C GLY A 1020 8.77 -3.15 12.35
N ALA A 1021 7.91 -4.14 12.64
CA ALA A 1021 8.27 -5.55 12.78
C ALA A 1021 9.00 -6.09 11.53
N ARG A 1022 8.51 -5.81 10.32
CA ARG A 1022 9.16 -6.23 9.05
C ARG A 1022 10.59 -5.71 8.92
N ARG A 1023 10.90 -4.53 9.47
CA ARG A 1023 12.26 -3.95 9.44
C ARG A 1023 13.20 -4.60 10.44
N LEU A 1024 12.65 -5.26 11.46
CA LEU A 1024 13.35 -6.06 12.46
C LEU A 1024 13.39 -7.55 12.08
N GLY A 1025 12.77 -7.95 10.95
CA GLY A 1025 12.67 -9.35 10.53
C GLY A 1025 11.59 -10.14 11.27
N ILE A 1026 10.65 -9.45 11.93
CA ILE A 1026 9.54 -10.05 12.69
C ILE A 1026 8.28 -10.04 11.84
N THR A 1027 7.55 -11.15 11.83
CA THR A 1027 6.31 -11.32 11.06
C THR A 1027 5.11 -11.27 11.99
N ILE A 1028 4.11 -10.45 11.64
CA ILE A 1028 2.84 -10.35 12.37
C ILE A 1028 1.71 -10.54 11.34
N LYS A 1029 0.74 -11.40 11.65
CA LYS A 1029 -0.45 -11.70 10.82
C LYS A 1029 -1.71 -11.11 11.47
N THR A 1030 -2.76 -10.84 10.69
CA THR A 1030 -4.03 -10.23 11.15
C THR A 1030 -5.22 -11.20 11.18
N ALA A 1031 -4.97 -12.49 10.98
CA ALA A 1031 -6.02 -13.50 10.76
C ALA A 1031 -6.39 -14.31 12.02
N GLY A 1032 -5.94 -13.89 13.20
CA GLY A 1032 -6.14 -14.61 14.45
C GLY A 1032 -7.42 -14.20 15.17
N LEU A 1033 -8.21 -15.20 15.56
CA LEU A 1033 -9.03 -15.12 16.76
C LEU A 1033 -8.06 -14.90 17.95
N GLY A 1034 -8.34 -13.93 18.81
CA GLY A 1034 -7.45 -13.57 19.93
C GLY A 1034 -7.24 -14.70 20.94
N LEU A 1035 -6.40 -14.47 21.95
CA LEU A 1035 -6.37 -15.30 23.16
C LEU A 1035 -7.78 -15.35 23.78
N HIS A 1036 -8.21 -16.50 24.29
CA HIS A 1036 -9.54 -16.72 24.85
C HIS A 1036 -10.72 -16.60 23.86
N ALA A 1037 -10.45 -16.56 22.55
CA ALA A 1037 -11.49 -16.30 21.54
C ALA A 1037 -12.66 -17.29 21.41
N PRO A 1038 -12.57 -18.59 21.76
CA PRO A 1038 -13.74 -19.48 21.80
C PRO A 1038 -14.83 -18.98 22.75
N TYR A 1039 -14.46 -18.20 23.78
CA TYR A 1039 -15.33 -17.68 24.84
C TYR A 1039 -15.83 -16.24 24.56
N HIS A 1040 -15.47 -15.67 23.41
CA HIS A 1040 -15.80 -14.29 23.07
C HIS A 1040 -16.89 -14.20 21.99
N LEU A 1041 -18.14 -14.15 22.45
CA LEU A 1041 -19.20 -13.38 21.80
C LEU A 1041 -18.63 -12.01 21.40
N SER A 1042 -18.33 -11.81 20.11
CA SER A 1042 -18.45 -10.59 19.28
C SER A 1042 -18.38 -9.16 19.88
N GLN A 1043 -17.88 -8.96 21.10
CA GLN A 1043 -18.08 -7.76 21.93
C GLN A 1043 -16.79 -7.21 22.57
N ARG A 1044 -15.58 -7.63 22.13
CA ARG A 1044 -14.42 -6.71 22.21
C ARG A 1044 -14.54 -5.58 21.15
N LEU A 1045 -15.72 -5.37 20.57
CA LEU A 1045 -16.07 -4.25 19.71
C LEU A 1045 -16.55 -3.06 20.55
N GLN A 1046 -15.96 -1.90 20.26
CA GLN A 1046 -16.25 -0.56 20.76
C GLN A 1046 -15.53 -0.12 22.05
N THR A 1047 -14.19 -0.12 22.03
CA THR A 1047 -13.51 1.04 22.62
C THR A 1047 -13.50 2.15 21.55
N ASN A 1048 -13.81 3.39 21.91
CA ASN A 1048 -13.71 4.55 20.98
C ASN A 1048 -12.24 4.89 20.63
N TYR A 1049 -11.29 4.00 20.92
CA TYR A 1049 -9.86 4.25 20.88
C TYR A 1049 -9.19 3.28 19.90
N PRO A 1050 -8.27 3.76 19.04
CA PRO A 1050 -7.45 2.87 18.22
C PRO A 1050 -6.62 1.95 19.12
N MET A 1051 -6.84 0.64 19.05
CA MET A 1051 -6.21 -0.36 19.92
C MET A 1051 -5.56 -1.49 19.12
N ILE A 1052 -4.47 -2.07 19.61
CA ILE A 1052 -3.91 -3.33 19.09
C ILE A 1052 -3.67 -4.30 20.24
N THR A 1053 -4.01 -5.57 20.04
CA THR A 1053 -3.66 -6.66 20.95
C THR A 1053 -2.78 -7.66 20.22
N LEU A 1054 -1.66 -8.03 20.83
CA LEU A 1054 -0.65 -8.93 20.27
C LEU A 1054 -0.49 -10.19 21.12
N SER A 1055 -0.47 -11.35 20.47
CA SER A 1055 -0.18 -12.65 21.08
C SER A 1055 0.47 -13.62 20.09
N TRP A 1056 0.91 -14.79 20.53
CA TRP A 1056 1.31 -15.88 19.62
C TRP A 1056 0.12 -16.76 19.22
N PRO A 1057 0.12 -17.33 17.99
CA PRO A 1057 -0.79 -18.43 17.66
C PRO A 1057 -0.69 -19.54 18.69
N GLY A 1058 -1.80 -20.16 19.09
CA GLY A 1058 -1.79 -21.27 20.06
C GLY A 1058 -1.31 -20.90 21.46
N ALA A 1059 -1.11 -19.62 21.80
CA ALA A 1059 -0.79 -19.19 23.17
C ALA A 1059 -1.85 -19.64 24.19
N ASP A 1060 -3.11 -19.75 23.75
CA ASP A 1060 -4.26 -20.21 24.52
C ASP A 1060 -4.14 -21.66 25.00
N ALA A 1061 -3.48 -22.52 24.21
CA ALA A 1061 -3.26 -23.91 24.57
C ALA A 1061 -2.37 -24.07 25.81
N TYR A 1062 -1.56 -23.05 26.11
CA TYR A 1062 -0.70 -23.00 27.29
C TYR A 1062 -1.36 -22.24 28.44
N ALA A 1063 -2.49 -21.57 28.21
CA ALA A 1063 -3.19 -20.79 29.23
C ALA A 1063 -4.05 -21.71 30.12
N HIS A 1064 -4.43 -21.19 31.28
CA HIS A 1064 -5.39 -21.80 32.20
C HIS A 1064 -5.08 -23.21 32.73
N ILE A 1065 -3.87 -23.72 32.51
CA ILE A 1065 -3.40 -25.02 33.01
C ILE A 1065 -2.25 -24.84 34.01
N PRO A 1066 -2.00 -25.82 34.90
CA PRO A 1066 -0.84 -25.78 35.81
C PRO A 1066 0.49 -25.75 35.06
N GLY A 1067 0.51 -26.24 33.82
CA GLY A 1067 1.65 -26.21 32.91
C GLY A 1067 2.05 -24.81 32.44
N ASP A 1068 1.21 -23.79 32.66
CA ASP A 1068 1.53 -22.38 32.39
C ASP A 1068 2.56 -21.81 33.39
N SER A 1069 3.73 -22.43 33.37
CA SER A 1069 4.82 -22.24 34.33
C SER A 1069 5.94 -21.42 33.71
N PRO A 1070 6.85 -20.85 34.53
CA PRO A 1070 8.01 -20.11 34.01
C PRO A 1070 8.84 -20.88 32.97
N ASP A 1071 8.90 -22.21 33.09
CA ASP A 1071 9.65 -23.08 32.17
C ASP A 1071 9.01 -23.18 30.77
N ALA A 1072 7.72 -22.85 30.63
CA ALA A 1072 7.02 -22.83 29.35
C ALA A 1072 7.30 -21.56 28.52
N VAL A 1073 7.97 -20.56 29.11
CA VAL A 1073 8.22 -19.25 28.48
C VAL A 1073 9.47 -19.29 27.62
N ASP A 1074 9.32 -18.95 26.34
CA ASP A 1074 10.42 -18.84 25.38
C ASP A 1074 10.97 -17.41 25.33
N ALA A 1075 12.23 -17.25 25.73
CA ALA A 1075 12.96 -15.99 25.68
C ALA A 1075 13.00 -15.37 24.27
N ALA A 1076 13.07 -16.19 23.21
CA ALA A 1076 13.08 -15.68 21.85
C ALA A 1076 11.72 -15.09 21.45
N LYS A 1077 10.61 -15.67 21.93
CA LYS A 1077 9.24 -15.21 21.66
C LYS A 1077 8.95 -13.90 22.38
N ILE A 1078 9.20 -13.82 23.69
CA ILE A 1078 9.02 -12.58 24.45
C ILE A 1078 9.95 -11.47 23.93
N GLY A 1079 11.18 -11.82 23.55
CA GLY A 1079 12.13 -10.89 22.94
C GLY A 1079 11.73 -10.42 21.53
N ARG A 1080 10.96 -11.20 20.76
CA ARG A 1080 10.37 -10.73 19.50
C ARG A 1080 9.14 -9.86 19.74
N ALA A 1081 8.33 -10.16 20.76
CA ALA A 1081 7.15 -9.36 21.09
C ALA A 1081 7.51 -7.97 21.64
N GLY A 1082 8.56 -7.87 22.46
CA GLY A 1082 9.04 -6.59 22.99
C GLY A 1082 9.78 -5.70 22.00
N ARG A 1083 10.23 -6.25 20.86
CA ARG A 1083 10.98 -5.53 19.80
C ARG A 1083 10.05 -5.00 18.73
#